data_AF-A0AAJ7BIG9-F1
#
_entry.id   AF-A0AAJ7BIG9-F1
#
_cell.length_a   1.000
_cell.length_b   1.000
_cell.length_c   1.000
_cell.angle_alpha   90.00
_cell.angle_beta   90.00
_cell.angle_gamma   90.00
#
_symmetry.space_group_name_H-M   'P 1'
#
loop_
_entity.id
_entity.type
_entity.pdbx_description
1 polymer ?
#
loop_
_entity_poly.entity_id
_entity_poly.type
_entity_poly.pdbx_seq_one_letter_code
_entity_poly.pdbx_strand_id
1 'polypeptide(L)'
;MFKRLLSIIFCDVLCLSKYCGRSGASKEMTSLHLEATDPANILSLLQDLSDLPCNDVQQKLNKYFQLATGAKVSFLAPILVESEEMVIHVVGEKILDRELRFPVLNHVLHRTVKQRKSLTANAMDFDQELLAHLHSVINPMPDLFLTIPVQHPIKQHIALVVCLVDYANEDNAEFICTQIVQECFRYCLGLLLSTLRCQEETRLKIQCQDLLAVSRKLFTRLGDLSDLLREIMAEARKLTHAERCSLFLLDPEQEDLVAKVFDGVSTRDSVKEMRIARGQGIAGHVATSGKLLNIRNAYDHPLFYRGIDEVTGFKTKNILCFPIRDENGIIGVAQLCNKMNGLYFDVCDEEVATAFSIYCGISIMHSIVYKKIQDAQARNKLSNELMMYHMKVEAEAVQTLLNCRDDHNIKDFDQFHFSPRNVPYRHMPCYILKMFDELGFIRYYRIKRTTLARFILFVKKGYRDAPYHNWIHAFSVAHFGYLMIKNFNLVKDGYMTQLHALVFLVSCLCHDIDHRGTNNSFQTKCGTVLASLYSSEGSVMERHHLAQSMCILNTDGCNIFEGLTSEEYSEALDILRNNILSTDLASHFRAAENQREMIDQGYDKNDPKHQKLLHAMLMTCCDLSDQTKHWRITKKTAEQIYDEFFSQGDLEKSMGTAPIEMMDRERASIPDLQVQFITNLVLPLFSNLAALFPAAQILVDVIMKNREIWKMAKNVFQTYSETGVKCMDILLDPNLEDEILNGFNQQENVHQVENGDE
;
A
#
# COMPACT_ATOMS: atom_id res chain seq x y z
N MET A 1 41.17 26.51 -10.58
CA MET A 1 41.20 25.75 -11.86
C MET A 1 41.92 26.48 -12.98
N PHE A 2 41.74 27.80 -13.17
CA PHE A 2 42.47 28.58 -14.18
C PHE A 2 44.02 28.53 -14.06
N LYS A 3 44.57 28.47 -12.84
CA LYS A 3 46.02 28.22 -12.60
C LYS A 3 46.50 26.82 -12.98
N ARG A 4 45.62 25.81 -13.08
CA ARG A 4 45.97 24.45 -13.52
C ARG A 4 45.89 24.29 -15.04
N LEU A 5 45.03 25.04 -15.74
CA LEU A 5 44.99 25.03 -17.20
C LEU A 5 46.20 25.75 -17.82
N LEU A 6 46.60 26.90 -17.27
CA LEU A 6 47.84 27.59 -17.68
C LEU A 6 49.10 26.74 -17.45
N SER A 7 49.08 25.86 -16.45
CA SER A 7 50.17 24.91 -16.19
C SER A 7 50.26 23.79 -17.23
N ILE A 8 49.19 23.45 -17.94
CA ILE A 8 49.21 22.36 -18.95
C ILE A 8 49.60 22.93 -20.32
N ILE A 9 49.14 24.14 -20.66
CA ILE A 9 49.44 24.77 -21.96
C ILE A 9 50.90 25.26 -22.03
N PHE A 10 51.50 25.71 -20.91
CA PHE A 10 52.91 26.15 -20.88
C PHE A 10 53.92 25.08 -20.45
N CYS A 11 53.49 23.91 -19.97
CA CYS A 11 54.43 22.86 -19.55
C CYS A 11 55.14 22.17 -20.72
N ASP A 12 54.52 22.08 -21.89
CA ASP A 12 55.16 21.45 -23.06
C ASP A 12 56.37 22.23 -23.58
N VAL A 13 56.51 23.51 -23.23
CA VAL A 13 57.64 24.35 -23.65
C VAL A 13 58.82 24.31 -22.67
N LEU A 14 58.61 23.94 -21.40
CA LEU A 14 59.66 24.00 -20.35
C LEU A 14 60.11 22.65 -19.80
N CYS A 15 59.45 21.54 -20.14
CA CYS A 15 59.74 20.22 -19.56
C CYS A 15 60.64 19.29 -20.41
N LEU A 16 61.39 19.81 -21.38
CA LEU A 16 62.31 19.00 -22.20
C LEU A 16 63.80 19.05 -21.78
N SER A 17 64.19 19.83 -20.76
CA SER A 17 65.62 20.00 -20.43
C SER A 17 66.16 19.14 -19.28
N LYS A 18 65.36 18.27 -18.63
CA LYS A 18 65.82 17.52 -17.45
C LYS A 18 65.65 16.00 -17.47
N TYR A 19 65.15 15.39 -18.56
CA TYR A 19 64.98 13.94 -18.65
C TYR A 19 65.55 13.24 -19.89
N CYS A 20 66.33 13.92 -20.74
CA CYS A 20 67.10 13.27 -21.80
C CYS A 20 68.59 13.61 -21.68
N GLY A 21 69.38 12.66 -21.19
CA GLY A 21 70.83 12.69 -21.35
C GLY A 21 71.21 12.33 -22.79
N ARG A 22 71.88 13.27 -23.48
CA ARG A 22 72.44 13.19 -24.86
C ARG A 22 71.37 13.06 -25.96
N SER A 23 71.41 13.74 -27.09
CA SER A 23 72.40 14.53 -27.82
C SER A 23 71.66 15.47 -28.78
N GLY A 24 72.33 16.49 -29.31
CA GLY A 24 71.74 17.60 -30.07
C GLY A 24 70.63 17.25 -31.05
N ALA A 25 69.50 17.94 -30.91
CA ALA A 25 68.54 18.18 -31.97
C ALA A 25 68.20 19.66 -31.93
N SER A 26 68.44 20.31 -33.06
CA SER A 26 68.24 21.72 -33.35
C SER A 26 66.81 22.17 -33.03
N LYS A 27 66.71 23.42 -32.58
CA LYS A 27 65.49 24.23 -32.66
C LYS A 27 64.98 24.23 -34.11
N GLU A 28 63.89 23.52 -34.37
CA GLU A 28 62.96 23.87 -35.43
C GLU A 28 61.61 24.12 -34.77
N MET A 29 61.33 25.40 -34.50
CA MET A 29 59.96 25.89 -34.39
C MET A 29 59.32 25.58 -35.75
N THR A 30 58.45 24.59 -35.80
CA THR A 30 57.66 24.29 -37.00
C THR A 30 56.93 25.57 -37.41
N SER A 31 57.30 26.13 -38.56
CA SER A 31 56.55 27.22 -39.19
C SER A 31 55.09 26.79 -39.36
N LEU A 32 54.15 27.71 -39.11
CA LEU A 32 52.76 27.55 -39.54
C LEU A 32 52.78 27.42 -41.07
N HIS A 33 52.77 26.17 -41.58
CA HIS A 33 52.60 25.89 -42.99
C HIS A 33 51.14 26.14 -43.37
N LEU A 34 50.85 27.39 -43.73
CA LEU A 34 49.60 27.85 -44.33
C LEU A 34 49.92 28.26 -45.77
N GLU A 35 49.25 27.67 -46.75
CA GLU A 35 49.44 27.92 -48.18
C GLU A 35 48.36 28.86 -48.73
N ALA A 36 47.16 28.88 -48.12
CA ALA A 36 46.01 29.66 -48.61
C ALA A 36 45.56 30.80 -47.68
N THR A 37 45.90 30.77 -46.39
CA THR A 37 45.45 31.76 -45.38
C THR A 37 46.61 32.50 -44.70
N ASP A 38 46.37 33.77 -44.32
CA ASP A 38 47.34 34.56 -43.55
C ASP A 38 47.36 34.10 -42.07
N PRO A 39 48.53 33.66 -41.54
CA PRO A 39 48.68 33.27 -40.13
C PRO A 39 48.19 34.33 -39.13
N ALA A 40 48.33 35.62 -39.44
CA ALA A 40 47.90 36.70 -38.55
C ALA A 40 46.37 36.73 -38.37
N ASN A 41 45.64 36.45 -39.45
CA ASN A 41 44.17 36.45 -39.45
C ASN A 41 43.61 35.25 -38.67
N ILE A 42 44.23 34.07 -38.78
CA ILE A 42 43.83 32.89 -38.00
C ILE A 42 44.13 33.10 -36.50
N LEU A 43 45.27 33.70 -36.15
CA LEU A 43 45.60 33.99 -34.75
C LEU A 43 44.66 35.04 -34.14
N SER A 44 44.33 36.09 -34.89
CA SER A 44 43.32 37.08 -34.47
C SER A 44 41.95 36.43 -34.29
N LEU A 45 41.55 35.56 -35.22
CA LEU A 45 40.30 34.81 -35.12
C LEU A 45 40.27 33.93 -33.87
N LEU A 46 41.34 33.18 -33.58
CA LEU A 46 41.41 32.36 -32.37
C LEU A 46 41.30 33.17 -31.08
N GLN A 47 41.91 34.37 -31.05
CA GLN A 47 41.76 35.30 -29.94
C GLN A 47 40.30 35.78 -29.82
N ASP A 48 39.68 36.13 -30.93
CA ASP A 48 38.28 36.61 -30.97
C ASP A 48 37.25 35.52 -30.65
N LEU A 49 37.59 34.25 -30.82
CA LEU A 49 36.74 33.11 -30.52
C LEU A 49 36.83 32.66 -29.05
N SER A 50 37.76 33.19 -28.26
CA SER A 50 37.94 32.81 -26.87
C SER A 50 36.76 33.23 -25.97
N ASP A 51 36.34 32.34 -25.07
CA ASP A 51 35.26 32.55 -24.09
C ASP A 51 33.89 32.98 -24.65
N LEU A 52 33.55 32.54 -25.87
CA LEU A 52 32.25 32.81 -26.49
C LEU A 52 31.31 31.58 -26.47
N PRO A 53 29.97 31.79 -26.41
CA PRO A 53 29.01 30.72 -26.60
C PRO A 53 29.07 30.17 -28.03
N CYS A 54 28.62 28.93 -28.25
CA CYS A 54 28.77 28.26 -29.54
C CYS A 54 28.14 29.04 -30.70
N ASN A 55 26.98 29.66 -30.48
CA ASN A 55 26.30 30.46 -31.50
C ASN A 55 27.16 31.64 -31.98
N ASP A 56 27.79 32.38 -31.06
CA ASP A 56 28.67 33.51 -31.39
C ASP A 56 29.96 33.04 -32.07
N VAL A 57 30.48 31.87 -31.66
CA VAL A 57 31.62 31.22 -32.32
C VAL A 57 31.27 30.86 -33.77
N GLN A 58 30.08 30.28 -34.01
CA GLN A 58 29.61 29.95 -35.36
C GLN A 58 29.38 31.22 -36.20
N GLN A 59 28.82 32.30 -35.65
CA GLN A 59 28.64 33.58 -36.35
C GLN A 59 29.98 34.17 -36.80
N LYS A 60 30.97 34.21 -35.90
CA LYS A 60 32.31 34.75 -36.22
C LYS A 60 33.04 33.88 -37.24
N LEU A 61 32.92 32.55 -37.15
CA LEU A 61 33.47 31.64 -38.15
C LEU A 61 32.80 31.83 -39.51
N ASN A 62 31.46 31.95 -39.55
CA ASN A 62 30.73 32.22 -40.79
C ASN A 62 31.17 33.54 -41.42
N LYS A 63 31.27 34.61 -40.62
CA LYS A 63 31.75 35.91 -41.08
C LYS A 63 33.17 35.85 -41.65
N TYR A 64 34.06 35.11 -40.98
CA TYR A 64 35.41 34.88 -41.49
C TYR A 64 35.39 34.16 -42.84
N PHE A 65 34.59 33.10 -42.99
CA PHE A 65 34.48 32.38 -44.26
C PHE A 65 33.88 33.23 -45.38
N GLN A 66 32.86 34.04 -45.10
CA GLN A 66 32.29 34.98 -46.08
C GLN A 66 33.34 35.98 -46.58
N LEU A 67 34.16 36.54 -45.67
CA LEU A 67 35.22 37.48 -46.03
C LEU A 67 36.38 36.80 -46.77
N ALA A 68 36.78 35.59 -46.36
CA ALA A 68 37.94 34.90 -46.92
C ALA A 68 37.67 34.20 -48.26
N THR A 69 36.43 33.77 -48.51
CA THR A 69 36.04 33.03 -49.74
C THR A 69 35.23 33.86 -50.74
N GLY A 70 34.81 35.06 -50.35
CA GLY A 70 33.87 35.89 -51.13
C GLY A 70 32.45 35.32 -51.19
N ALA A 71 32.13 34.28 -50.40
CA ALA A 71 30.79 33.70 -50.35
C ALA A 71 29.76 34.68 -49.78
N LYS A 72 28.59 34.74 -50.41
CA LYS A 72 27.48 35.59 -49.94
C LYS A 72 26.98 35.15 -48.56
N VAL A 73 26.86 33.84 -48.34
CA VAL A 73 26.42 33.24 -47.07
C VAL A 73 27.22 31.98 -46.79
N SER A 74 27.55 31.74 -45.53
CA SER A 74 28.11 30.46 -45.07
C SER A 74 27.35 29.95 -43.85
N PHE A 75 27.28 28.63 -43.68
CA PHE A 75 26.76 28.03 -42.46
C PHE A 75 27.49 26.73 -42.13
N LEU A 76 27.49 26.39 -40.84
CA LEU A 76 28.13 25.19 -40.31
C LEU A 76 27.06 24.17 -39.97
N ALA A 77 27.28 22.92 -40.38
CA ALA A 77 26.47 21.76 -40.04
C ALA A 77 27.34 20.76 -39.27
N PRO A 78 27.58 20.97 -37.96
CA PRO A 78 28.17 19.96 -37.09
C PRO A 78 27.37 18.66 -37.06
N ILE A 79 28.09 17.54 -36.95
CA ILE A 79 27.51 16.20 -36.86
C ILE A 79 27.62 15.73 -35.40
N LEU A 80 26.47 15.49 -34.78
CA LEU A 80 26.38 14.84 -33.48
C LEU A 80 26.53 13.33 -33.68
N VAL A 81 27.71 12.81 -33.36
CA VAL A 81 28.04 11.39 -33.57
C VAL A 81 27.17 10.47 -32.70
N GLU A 82 26.71 10.93 -31.53
CA GLU A 82 25.91 10.13 -30.60
C GLU A 82 24.47 9.93 -31.08
N SER A 83 23.87 10.93 -31.73
CA SER A 83 22.49 10.86 -32.25
C SER A 83 22.41 10.63 -33.77
N GLU A 84 23.55 10.62 -34.48
CA GLU A 84 23.62 10.57 -35.95
C GLU A 84 22.81 11.69 -36.63
N GLU A 85 22.85 12.89 -36.05
CA GLU A 85 22.14 14.08 -36.53
C GLU A 85 23.09 15.19 -36.96
N MET A 86 22.65 15.97 -37.95
CA MET A 86 23.24 17.25 -38.31
C MET A 86 22.46 18.38 -37.67
N VAL A 87 23.18 19.32 -37.09
CA VAL A 87 22.60 20.44 -36.35
C VAL A 87 22.97 21.75 -37.03
N ILE A 88 21.98 22.58 -37.36
CA ILE A 88 22.18 23.90 -37.97
C ILE A 88 21.45 24.93 -37.11
N HIS A 89 22.20 25.82 -36.49
CA HIS A 89 21.67 26.88 -35.62
C HIS A 89 21.96 28.27 -36.18
N VAL A 90 23.09 28.45 -36.86
CA VAL A 90 23.53 29.77 -37.35
C VAL A 90 23.73 29.72 -38.86
N VAL A 91 23.03 30.60 -39.57
CA VAL A 91 23.15 30.78 -41.02
C VAL A 91 23.65 32.20 -41.31
N GLY A 92 24.86 32.30 -41.83
CA GLY A 92 25.58 33.58 -41.96
C GLY A 92 25.80 34.20 -40.58
N GLU A 93 25.34 35.45 -40.43
CA GLU A 93 25.34 36.17 -39.15
C GLU A 93 24.02 36.00 -38.36
N LYS A 94 23.00 35.30 -38.89
CA LYS A 94 21.70 35.15 -38.21
C LYS A 94 21.64 33.86 -37.39
N ILE A 95 21.29 34.00 -36.11
CA ILE A 95 20.92 32.87 -35.25
C ILE A 95 19.46 32.54 -35.53
N LEU A 96 19.16 31.26 -35.82
CA LEU A 96 17.80 30.80 -36.05
C LEU A 96 17.03 30.73 -34.73
N ASP A 97 15.73 31.06 -34.75
CA ASP A 97 14.85 30.98 -33.57
C ASP A 97 14.70 29.54 -33.06
N ARG A 98 14.90 28.55 -33.95
CA ARG A 98 14.93 27.13 -33.64
C ARG A 98 16.15 26.50 -34.30
N GLU A 99 16.85 25.68 -33.53
CA GLU A 99 17.91 24.81 -34.03
C GLU A 99 17.32 23.73 -34.94
N LEU A 100 17.84 23.63 -36.15
CA LEU A 100 17.41 22.62 -37.12
C LEU A 100 18.21 21.35 -36.90
N ARG A 101 17.51 20.23 -36.68
CA ARG A 101 18.11 18.90 -36.50
C ARG A 101 17.59 17.99 -37.59
N PHE A 102 18.52 17.37 -38.32
CA PHE A 102 18.18 16.45 -39.40
C PHE A 102 18.92 15.13 -39.20
N PRO A 103 18.25 13.97 -39.38
CA PRO A 103 18.97 12.71 -39.46
C PRO A 103 19.92 12.75 -40.66
N VAL A 104 21.08 12.09 -40.54
CA VAL A 104 22.12 12.06 -41.58
C VAL A 104 21.69 11.26 -42.84
N LEU A 105 20.40 10.99 -43.05
CA LEU A 105 19.89 10.15 -44.13
C LEU A 105 19.24 10.99 -45.25
N ASN A 106 19.66 10.73 -46.50
CA ASN A 106 19.05 11.18 -47.77
C ASN A 106 19.24 12.64 -48.25
N HIS A 107 20.22 13.40 -47.73
CA HIS A 107 20.51 14.76 -48.21
C HIS A 107 21.89 14.90 -48.88
N VAL A 108 22.14 15.98 -49.62
CA VAL A 108 23.48 16.24 -50.21
C VAL A 108 24.56 16.27 -49.14
N LEU A 109 24.25 16.81 -47.96
CA LEU A 109 25.15 16.82 -46.81
C LEU A 109 25.61 15.40 -46.42
N HIS A 110 24.73 14.40 -46.50
CA HIS A 110 25.10 13.00 -46.30
C HIS A 110 26.02 12.46 -47.40
N ARG A 111 25.77 12.82 -48.67
CA ARG A 111 26.65 12.43 -49.78
C ARG A 111 28.07 12.96 -49.54
N THR A 112 28.20 14.20 -49.08
CA THR A 112 29.48 14.85 -48.73
C THR A 112 30.18 14.12 -47.58
N VAL A 113 29.45 13.73 -46.53
CA VAL A 113 30.00 12.94 -45.41
C VAL A 113 30.48 11.55 -45.87
N LYS A 114 29.69 10.86 -46.71
CA LYS A 114 30.02 9.52 -47.20
C LYS A 114 31.21 9.52 -48.14
N GLN A 115 31.29 10.49 -49.05
CA GLN A 115 32.35 10.58 -50.05
C GLN A 115 33.64 11.22 -49.52
N ARG A 116 33.59 11.91 -48.38
CA ARG A 116 34.73 12.62 -47.75
C ARG A 116 35.44 13.60 -48.69
N LYS A 117 34.70 14.17 -49.65
CA LYS A 117 35.18 15.14 -50.63
C LYS A 117 34.22 16.31 -50.70
N SER A 118 34.74 17.48 -51.07
CA SER A 118 33.90 18.65 -51.36
C SER A 118 32.96 18.35 -52.52
N LEU A 119 31.72 18.81 -52.43
CA LEU A 119 30.69 18.60 -53.45
C LEU A 119 29.94 19.89 -53.72
N THR A 120 29.71 20.16 -54.99
CA THR A 120 28.83 21.23 -55.47
C THR A 120 27.39 20.70 -55.59
N ALA A 121 26.42 21.46 -55.06
CA ALA A 121 25.02 21.09 -54.97
C ALA A 121 24.12 22.24 -55.44
N ASN A 122 22.93 21.90 -55.94
CA ASN A 122 21.90 22.88 -56.32
C ASN A 122 20.82 23.01 -55.23
N ALA A 123 20.01 24.05 -55.29
CA ALA A 123 18.92 24.28 -54.33
C ALA A 123 17.92 23.10 -54.26
N MET A 124 17.63 22.44 -55.39
CA MET A 124 16.68 21.30 -55.47
C MET A 124 17.12 20.04 -54.71
N ASP A 125 18.36 20.04 -54.25
CA ASP A 125 19.08 18.88 -53.73
C ASP A 125 19.03 18.85 -52.18
N PHE A 126 18.52 19.93 -51.55
CA PHE A 126 18.33 20.10 -50.10
C PHE A 126 16.89 19.80 -49.64
N ASP A 127 16.71 19.53 -48.35
CA ASP A 127 15.40 19.25 -47.75
C ASP A 127 14.45 20.46 -47.79
N GLN A 128 13.14 20.22 -47.91
CA GLN A 128 12.14 21.30 -47.99
C GLN A 128 12.12 22.16 -46.72
N GLU A 129 12.33 21.57 -45.54
CA GLU A 129 12.39 22.32 -44.28
C GLU A 129 13.64 23.20 -44.20
N LEU A 130 14.80 22.66 -44.58
CA LEU A 130 16.04 23.43 -44.64
C LEU A 130 15.91 24.57 -45.67
N LEU A 131 15.33 24.31 -46.85
CA LEU A 131 15.11 25.31 -47.89
C LEU A 131 14.14 26.42 -47.45
N ALA A 132 13.06 26.08 -46.76
CA ALA A 132 12.13 27.07 -46.22
C ALA A 132 12.81 28.02 -45.22
N HIS A 133 13.68 27.49 -44.35
CA HIS A 133 14.44 28.29 -43.39
C HIS A 133 15.55 29.10 -44.08
N LEU A 134 16.27 28.52 -45.04
CA LEU A 134 17.29 29.23 -45.82
C LEU A 134 16.67 30.36 -46.64
N HIS A 135 15.49 30.17 -47.24
CA HIS A 135 14.78 31.21 -47.99
C HIS A 135 14.35 32.40 -47.10
N SER A 136 14.16 32.17 -45.79
CA SER A 136 13.89 33.25 -44.84
C SER A 136 15.10 34.15 -44.55
N VAL A 137 16.31 33.66 -44.86
CA VAL A 137 17.59 34.34 -44.60
C VAL A 137 18.27 34.80 -45.90
N ILE A 138 18.09 34.06 -46.99
CA ILE A 138 18.75 34.25 -48.29
C ILE A 138 17.68 34.52 -49.36
N ASN A 139 17.59 35.76 -49.84
CA ASN A 139 16.68 36.14 -50.92
C ASN A 139 17.37 37.10 -51.91
N PRO A 140 17.44 36.80 -53.23
CA PRO A 140 16.97 35.58 -53.91
C PRO A 140 17.80 34.34 -53.53
N MET A 141 17.17 33.16 -53.57
CA MET A 141 17.85 31.87 -53.34
C MET A 141 18.83 31.59 -54.49
N PRO A 142 20.13 31.44 -54.21
CA PRO A 142 21.13 31.16 -55.23
C PRO A 142 21.13 29.67 -55.61
N ASP A 143 21.63 29.39 -56.82
CA ASP A 143 21.64 28.04 -57.39
C ASP A 143 22.87 27.22 -57.01
N LEU A 144 23.95 27.85 -56.50
CA LEU A 144 25.25 27.20 -56.27
C LEU A 144 25.60 27.09 -54.78
N PHE A 145 25.73 25.85 -54.30
CA PHE A 145 26.18 25.52 -52.95
C PHE A 145 27.44 24.67 -53.01
N LEU A 146 28.48 25.03 -52.26
CA LEU A 146 29.67 24.22 -52.05
C LEU A 146 29.67 23.64 -50.63
N THR A 147 29.65 22.32 -50.53
CA THR A 147 29.69 21.59 -49.26
C THR A 147 31.08 21.01 -49.03
N ILE A 148 31.73 21.36 -47.92
CA ILE A 148 33.12 20.99 -47.60
C ILE A 148 33.11 20.15 -46.32
N PRO A 149 33.54 18.87 -46.35
CA PRO A 149 33.62 18.03 -45.17
C PRO A 149 34.90 18.33 -44.37
N VAL A 150 34.76 18.47 -43.06
CA VAL A 150 35.88 18.69 -42.13
C VAL A 150 36.10 17.43 -41.31
N GLN A 151 37.26 16.81 -41.48
CA GLN A 151 37.63 15.57 -40.80
C GLN A 151 38.22 15.85 -39.42
N HIS A 152 37.84 15.05 -38.42
CA HIS A 152 38.46 15.11 -37.10
C HIS A 152 39.93 14.65 -37.17
N PRO A 153 40.89 15.41 -36.62
CA PRO A 153 42.34 15.13 -36.75
C PRO A 153 42.83 13.83 -36.10
N ILE A 154 42.01 13.18 -35.26
CA ILE A 154 42.39 12.01 -34.46
C ILE A 154 41.41 10.87 -34.72
N LYS A 155 40.10 11.14 -34.62
CA LYS A 155 39.04 10.13 -34.69
C LYS A 155 38.63 9.71 -36.10
N GLN A 156 39.27 10.25 -37.15
CA GLN A 156 39.09 9.90 -38.58
C GLN A 156 37.64 9.89 -39.17
N HIS A 157 36.64 10.41 -38.46
CA HIS A 157 35.29 10.67 -38.99
C HIS A 157 35.13 12.14 -39.40
N ILE A 158 34.09 12.44 -40.17
CA ILE A 158 33.72 13.83 -40.50
C ILE A 158 33.02 14.43 -39.28
N ALA A 159 33.57 15.50 -38.72
CA ALA A 159 33.05 16.16 -37.52
C ALA A 159 32.00 17.22 -37.85
N LEU A 160 32.15 17.91 -38.98
CA LEU A 160 31.21 18.93 -39.45
C LEU A 160 31.29 19.08 -40.97
N VAL A 161 30.23 19.64 -41.56
CA VAL A 161 30.19 20.06 -42.96
C VAL A 161 30.01 21.57 -43.00
N VAL A 162 30.86 22.26 -43.78
CA VAL A 162 30.72 23.69 -44.04
C VAL A 162 30.02 23.87 -45.37
N CYS A 163 29.01 24.72 -45.41
CA CYS A 163 28.31 25.06 -46.64
C CYS A 163 28.59 26.51 -46.99
N LEU A 164 29.15 26.75 -48.17
CA LEU A 164 29.36 28.06 -48.77
C LEU A 164 28.33 28.26 -49.89
N VAL A 165 27.73 29.43 -49.90
CA VAL A 165 26.65 29.78 -50.82
C VAL A 165 27.09 30.97 -51.67
N ASP A 166 27.03 30.81 -53.00
CA ASP A 166 27.37 31.87 -53.97
C ASP A 166 28.78 32.45 -53.73
N TYR A 167 29.80 31.59 -53.91
CA TYR A 167 31.23 31.91 -53.75
C TYR A 167 31.85 32.41 -55.07
N ALA A 168 32.99 33.07 -55.01
CA ALA A 168 33.62 33.69 -56.19
C ALA A 168 33.95 32.66 -57.28
N ASN A 169 33.38 32.83 -58.48
CA ASN A 169 33.48 31.89 -59.62
C ASN A 169 34.77 32.10 -60.44
N GLU A 170 35.92 31.91 -59.81
CA GLU A 170 37.24 31.91 -60.48
C GLU A 170 37.73 30.48 -60.77
N ASP A 171 38.63 30.31 -61.75
CA ASP A 171 39.29 29.02 -62.01
C ASP A 171 40.03 28.55 -60.74
N ASN A 172 39.74 27.33 -60.26
CA ASN A 172 40.21 26.74 -59.00
C ASN A 172 39.55 27.26 -57.70
N ALA A 173 38.46 28.01 -57.76
CA ALA A 173 37.78 28.52 -56.57
C ALA A 173 37.35 27.43 -55.57
N GLU A 174 36.88 26.26 -56.04
CA GLU A 174 36.52 25.13 -55.18
C GLU A 174 37.72 24.62 -54.35
N PHE A 175 38.89 24.52 -54.99
CA PHE A 175 40.12 24.06 -54.34
C PHE A 175 40.59 25.08 -53.29
N ILE A 176 40.59 26.37 -53.64
CA ILE A 176 41.00 27.46 -52.74
C ILE A 176 40.06 27.55 -51.53
N CYS A 177 38.74 27.53 -51.74
CA CYS A 177 37.76 27.55 -50.66
C CYS A 177 37.90 26.33 -49.74
N THR A 178 38.13 25.15 -50.31
CA THR A 178 38.37 23.92 -49.54
C THR A 178 39.62 24.03 -48.68
N GLN A 179 40.73 24.57 -49.21
CA GLN A 179 41.97 24.77 -48.44
C GLN A 179 41.78 25.77 -47.30
N ILE A 180 41.12 26.91 -47.54
CA ILE A 180 40.85 27.93 -46.50
C ILE A 180 40.06 27.32 -45.33
N VAL A 181 39.01 26.55 -45.63
CA VAL A 181 38.19 25.90 -44.60
C VAL A 181 39.00 24.84 -43.84
N GLN A 182 39.78 24.02 -44.53
CA GLN A 182 40.61 22.99 -43.91
C GLN A 182 41.71 23.58 -43.01
N GLU A 183 42.40 24.63 -43.47
CA GLU A 183 43.43 25.33 -42.69
C GLU A 183 42.84 25.99 -41.44
N CYS A 184 41.69 26.65 -41.56
CA CYS A 184 41.01 27.27 -40.42
C CYS A 184 40.61 26.22 -39.37
N PHE A 185 40.00 25.11 -39.79
CA PHE A 185 39.57 24.06 -38.87
C PHE A 185 40.71 23.19 -38.33
N ARG A 186 41.90 23.22 -38.94
CA ARG A 186 43.10 22.61 -38.33
C ARG A 186 43.38 23.16 -36.92
N TYR A 187 43.05 24.43 -36.69
CA TYR A 187 43.27 25.10 -35.41
C TYR A 187 41.98 25.39 -34.64
N CYS A 188 40.88 25.73 -35.33
CA CYS A 188 39.63 26.15 -34.67
C CYS A 188 38.68 25.00 -34.31
N LEU A 189 38.84 23.80 -34.91
CA LEU A 189 37.89 22.70 -34.74
C LEU A 189 37.75 22.23 -33.29
N GLY A 190 38.86 22.15 -32.55
CA GLY A 190 38.83 21.72 -31.15
C GLY A 190 38.00 22.64 -30.25
N LEU A 191 38.07 23.95 -30.48
CA LEU A 191 37.31 24.96 -29.76
C LEU A 191 35.81 24.88 -30.10
N LEU A 192 35.47 24.78 -31.39
CA LEU A 192 34.09 24.65 -31.84
C LEU A 192 33.44 23.36 -31.29
N LEU A 193 34.13 22.22 -31.37
CA LEU A 193 33.59 20.96 -30.84
C LEU A 193 33.42 20.99 -29.31
N SER A 194 34.33 21.66 -28.59
CA SER A 194 34.22 21.79 -27.12
C SER A 194 33.07 22.70 -26.71
N THR A 195 32.86 23.81 -27.42
CA THR A 195 31.73 24.73 -27.18
C THR A 195 30.39 24.08 -27.57
N LEU A 196 30.34 23.35 -28.68
CA LEU A 196 29.16 22.58 -29.09
C LEU A 196 28.79 21.51 -28.06
N ARG A 197 29.79 20.74 -27.58
CA ARG A 197 29.56 19.75 -26.51
C ARG A 197 29.03 20.39 -25.23
N CYS A 198 29.57 21.54 -24.82
CA CYS A 198 29.11 22.26 -23.65
C CYS A 198 27.66 22.76 -23.80
N GLN A 199 27.28 23.21 -25.01
CA GLN A 199 25.91 23.59 -25.32
C GLN A 199 24.95 22.39 -25.23
N GLU A 200 25.30 21.24 -25.81
CA GLU A 200 24.50 20.01 -25.70
C GLU A 200 24.35 19.54 -24.25
N GLU A 201 25.44 19.51 -23.47
CA GLU A 201 25.38 19.15 -22.05
C GLU A 201 24.49 20.11 -21.26
N THR A 202 24.55 21.41 -21.54
CA THR A 202 23.70 22.42 -20.90
C THR A 202 22.23 22.25 -21.29
N ARG A 203 21.95 21.96 -22.57
CA ARG A 203 20.60 21.69 -23.07
C ARG A 203 19.98 20.47 -22.38
N LEU A 204 20.71 19.36 -22.33
CA LEU A 204 20.28 18.14 -21.62
C LEU A 204 20.04 18.42 -20.13
N LYS A 205 20.92 19.19 -19.49
CA LYS A 205 20.76 19.58 -18.08
C LYS A 205 19.46 20.35 -17.84
N ILE A 206 19.11 21.32 -18.69
CA ILE A 206 17.87 22.10 -18.57
C ILE A 206 16.66 21.18 -18.77
N GLN A 207 16.67 20.33 -19.79
CA GLN A 207 15.59 19.35 -20.04
C GLN A 207 15.37 18.41 -18.85
N CYS A 208 16.45 17.91 -18.23
CA CYS A 208 16.33 17.10 -17.01
C CYS A 208 15.75 17.90 -15.83
N GLN A 209 16.12 19.17 -15.67
CA GLN A 209 15.56 20.03 -14.62
C GLN A 209 14.06 20.28 -14.81
N ASP A 210 13.62 20.49 -16.05
CA ASP A 210 12.21 20.67 -16.40
C ASP A 210 11.40 19.40 -16.11
N LEU A 211 11.90 18.23 -16.55
CA LEU A 211 11.28 16.94 -16.24
C LEU A 211 11.17 16.69 -14.73
N LEU A 212 12.20 17.03 -13.94
CA LEU A 212 12.17 16.91 -12.48
C LEU A 212 11.18 17.88 -11.83
N ALA A 213 11.07 19.12 -12.35
CA ALA A 213 10.11 20.09 -11.86
C ALA A 213 8.67 19.62 -12.09
N VAL A 214 8.39 19.06 -13.27
CA VAL A 214 7.09 18.46 -13.61
C VAL A 214 6.81 17.25 -12.72
N SER A 215 7.77 16.33 -12.58
CA SER A 215 7.68 15.15 -11.72
C SER A 215 7.28 15.52 -10.28
N ARG A 216 7.91 16.56 -9.70
CA ARG A 216 7.55 17.07 -8.37
C ARG A 216 6.11 17.56 -8.29
N LYS A 217 5.61 18.28 -9.31
CA LYS A 217 4.22 18.75 -9.33
C LYS A 217 3.24 17.57 -9.37
N LEU A 218 3.49 16.59 -10.23
CA LEU A 218 2.64 15.40 -10.36
C LEU A 218 2.53 14.63 -9.03
N PHE A 219 3.65 14.42 -8.34
CA PHE A 219 3.66 13.68 -7.07
C PHE A 219 3.02 14.42 -5.89
N THR A 220 2.82 15.75 -5.97
CA THR A 220 2.16 16.50 -4.88
C THR A 220 0.63 16.45 -4.94
N ARG A 221 0.03 16.03 -6.06
CA ARG A 221 -1.42 16.04 -6.28
C ARG A 221 -2.02 14.63 -6.31
N LEU A 222 -1.80 13.85 -5.25
CA LEU A 222 -2.24 12.46 -5.15
C LEU A 222 -3.72 12.27 -4.77
N GLY A 223 -4.50 13.35 -4.63
CA GLY A 223 -5.90 13.32 -4.21
C GLY A 223 -6.86 12.86 -5.30
N ASP A 224 -7.29 13.77 -6.17
CA ASP A 224 -8.25 13.47 -7.25
C ASP A 224 -7.52 13.12 -8.55
N LEU A 225 -7.78 11.91 -9.07
CA LEU A 225 -7.29 11.44 -10.36
C LEU A 225 -7.61 12.44 -11.48
N SER A 226 -8.79 13.08 -11.46
CA SER A 226 -9.22 14.03 -12.49
C SER A 226 -8.33 15.28 -12.53
N ASP A 227 -7.88 15.75 -11.37
CA ASP A 227 -6.99 16.90 -11.26
C ASP A 227 -5.55 16.55 -11.62
N LEU A 228 -5.11 15.33 -11.27
CA LEU A 228 -3.83 14.81 -11.71
C LEU A 228 -3.78 14.70 -13.24
N LEU A 229 -4.81 14.13 -13.88
CA LEU A 229 -4.87 14.01 -15.35
C LEU A 229 -4.85 15.38 -16.04
N ARG A 230 -5.53 16.39 -15.48
CA ARG A 230 -5.48 17.78 -15.99
C ARG A 230 -4.06 18.36 -15.92
N GLU A 231 -3.36 18.13 -14.81
CA GLU A 231 -1.98 18.60 -14.66
C GLU A 231 -1.03 17.88 -15.63
N ILE A 232 -1.19 16.56 -15.79
CA ILE A 232 -0.41 15.76 -16.76
C ILE A 232 -0.55 16.34 -18.17
N MET A 233 -1.78 16.60 -18.63
CA MET A 233 -2.02 17.18 -19.95
C MET A 233 -1.43 18.59 -20.09
N ALA A 234 -1.56 19.42 -19.05
CA ALA A 234 -1.01 20.77 -19.06
C ALA A 234 0.53 20.78 -19.15
N GLU A 235 1.20 19.92 -18.40
CA GLU A 235 2.67 19.83 -18.42
C GLU A 235 3.18 19.12 -19.68
N ALA A 236 2.47 18.11 -20.21
CA ALA A 236 2.79 17.47 -21.48
C ALA A 236 2.82 18.47 -22.64
N ARG A 237 1.83 19.37 -22.71
CA ARG A 237 1.79 20.44 -23.71
C ARG A 237 2.96 21.41 -23.57
N LYS A 238 3.30 21.79 -22.34
CA LYS A 238 4.41 22.73 -22.08
C LYS A 238 5.75 22.13 -22.48
N LEU A 239 6.00 20.88 -22.11
CA LEU A 239 7.26 20.17 -22.40
C LEU A 239 7.48 19.96 -23.91
N THR A 240 6.41 19.70 -24.66
CA THR A 240 6.48 19.39 -26.10
C THR A 240 6.04 20.55 -27.00
N HIS A 241 5.65 21.69 -26.44
CA HIS A 241 5.06 22.82 -27.16
C HIS A 241 3.91 22.44 -28.11
N ALA A 242 3.02 21.56 -27.64
CA ALA A 242 1.83 21.14 -28.37
C ALA A 242 0.63 22.05 -28.09
N GLU A 243 -0.24 22.24 -29.09
CA GLU A 243 -1.46 23.04 -28.98
C GLU A 243 -2.50 22.34 -28.09
N ARG A 244 -2.65 21.02 -28.24
CA ARG A 244 -3.61 20.21 -27.47
C ARG A 244 -3.01 18.90 -26.99
N CYS A 245 -3.47 18.44 -25.83
CA CYS A 245 -3.18 17.12 -25.29
C CYS A 245 -4.49 16.42 -24.90
N SER A 246 -4.61 15.15 -25.22
CA SER A 246 -5.71 14.28 -24.81
C SER A 246 -5.13 13.04 -24.14
N LEU A 247 -5.75 12.59 -23.05
CA LEU A 247 -5.31 11.40 -22.31
C LEU A 247 -6.47 10.43 -22.14
N PHE A 248 -6.21 9.18 -22.49
CA PHE A 248 -7.14 8.05 -22.41
C PHE A 248 -6.63 7.03 -21.41
N LEU A 249 -7.48 6.60 -20.47
CA LEU A 249 -7.15 5.50 -19.56
C LEU A 249 -7.77 4.21 -20.07
N LEU A 250 -7.04 3.10 -19.94
CA LEU A 250 -7.54 1.79 -20.32
C LEU A 250 -8.46 1.27 -19.21
N ASP A 251 -9.68 0.86 -19.59
CA ASP A 251 -10.59 0.12 -18.71
C ASP A 251 -10.22 -1.38 -18.76
N PRO A 252 -9.74 -1.97 -17.66
CA PRO A 252 -9.34 -3.38 -17.64
C PRO A 252 -10.52 -4.35 -17.79
N GLU A 253 -11.77 -3.93 -17.56
CA GLU A 253 -12.93 -4.82 -17.67
C GLU A 253 -13.47 -4.92 -19.09
N GLN A 254 -13.46 -3.81 -19.83
CA GLN A 254 -14.04 -3.72 -21.18
C GLN A 254 -12.98 -3.65 -22.29
N GLU A 255 -11.69 -3.55 -21.92
CA GLU A 255 -10.56 -3.30 -22.82
C GLU A 255 -10.68 -2.03 -23.67
N ASP A 256 -11.58 -1.11 -23.32
CA ASP A 256 -11.79 0.15 -24.01
C ASP A 256 -10.91 1.27 -23.44
N LEU A 257 -10.47 2.19 -24.30
CA LEU A 257 -9.85 3.44 -23.90
C LEU A 257 -10.94 4.47 -23.57
N VAL A 258 -10.97 4.91 -22.32
CA VAL A 258 -11.93 5.90 -21.83
C VAL A 258 -11.28 7.28 -21.75
N ALA A 259 -11.82 8.24 -22.49
CA ALA A 259 -11.45 9.64 -22.35
C ALA A 259 -12.00 10.19 -21.02
N LYS A 260 -11.10 10.43 -20.07
CA LYS A 260 -11.47 11.00 -18.75
C LYS A 260 -11.52 12.52 -18.78
N VAL A 261 -10.69 13.19 -19.59
CA VAL A 261 -10.60 14.66 -19.62
C VAL A 261 -10.19 15.15 -21.03
N PHE A 262 -10.83 16.22 -21.52
CA PHE A 262 -10.43 16.96 -22.72
C PHE A 262 -9.96 18.37 -22.36
N ASP A 263 -8.89 18.82 -22.99
CA ASP A 263 -8.40 20.19 -22.87
C ASP A 263 -9.30 21.16 -23.65
N GLY A 264 -9.86 22.17 -22.97
CA GLY A 264 -10.57 23.28 -23.61
C GLY A 264 -12.10 23.23 -23.64
N VAL A 265 -12.76 22.21 -23.08
CA VAL A 265 -14.23 22.22 -22.89
C VAL A 265 -14.53 22.47 -21.43
N SER A 266 -15.17 23.61 -21.14
CA SER A 266 -15.64 23.94 -19.80
C SER A 266 -16.62 22.88 -19.32
N THR A 267 -16.25 22.22 -18.22
CA THR A 267 -17.05 21.24 -17.50
C THR A 267 -18.30 21.89 -16.93
N ARG A 268 -19.37 22.00 -17.72
CA ARG A 268 -20.71 22.18 -17.16
C ARG A 268 -21.78 21.21 -17.60
N ASP A 269 -21.75 20.63 -18.81
CA ASP A 269 -22.69 19.55 -19.13
C ASP A 269 -22.13 18.63 -20.22
N SER A 270 -22.03 17.33 -19.90
CA SER A 270 -21.97 16.20 -20.84
C SER A 270 -20.88 16.22 -21.93
N VAL A 271 -19.64 15.87 -21.57
CA VAL A 271 -18.87 14.98 -22.46
C VAL A 271 -19.12 13.57 -21.93
N LYS A 272 -20.06 12.84 -22.55
CA LYS A 272 -20.18 11.38 -22.36
C LYS A 272 -18.77 10.79 -22.45
N GLU A 273 -18.40 9.92 -21.52
CA GLU A 273 -17.16 9.13 -21.57
C GLU A 273 -16.94 8.63 -23.01
N MET A 274 -16.04 9.27 -23.75
CA MET A 274 -15.77 8.88 -25.12
C MET A 274 -14.92 7.62 -25.06
N ARG A 275 -15.48 6.50 -25.53
CA ARG A 275 -14.82 5.19 -25.53
C ARG A 275 -14.26 4.91 -26.92
N ILE A 276 -13.00 4.51 -26.97
CA ILE A 276 -12.31 4.08 -28.18
C ILE A 276 -11.89 2.63 -27.96
N ALA A 277 -12.33 1.71 -28.83
CA ALA A 277 -11.92 0.32 -28.73
C ALA A 277 -10.40 0.16 -28.92
N ARG A 278 -9.80 -0.80 -28.24
CA ARG A 278 -8.37 -1.13 -28.44
C ARG A 278 -8.10 -1.50 -29.90
N GLY A 279 -7.08 -0.89 -30.49
CA GLY A 279 -6.75 -1.01 -31.92
C GLY A 279 -7.49 -0.05 -32.87
N GLN A 280 -8.50 0.69 -32.40
CA GLN A 280 -9.22 1.67 -33.21
C GLN A 280 -8.52 3.05 -33.21
N GLY A 281 -8.27 3.58 -34.41
CA GLY A 281 -7.64 4.89 -34.57
C GLY A 281 -6.20 4.93 -34.05
N ILE A 282 -5.65 6.14 -33.91
CA ILE A 282 -4.26 6.35 -33.47
C ILE A 282 -4.07 5.91 -32.01
N ALA A 283 -4.91 6.38 -31.09
CA ALA A 283 -4.81 6.04 -29.67
C ALA A 283 -4.99 4.54 -29.41
N GLY A 284 -5.95 3.90 -30.09
CA GLY A 284 -6.15 2.45 -29.98
C GLY A 284 -4.98 1.65 -30.54
N HIS A 285 -4.38 2.07 -31.66
CA HIS A 285 -3.19 1.40 -32.20
C HIS A 285 -1.99 1.50 -31.26
N VAL A 286 -1.78 2.65 -30.62
CA VAL A 286 -0.71 2.83 -29.61
C VAL A 286 -0.99 2.00 -28.36
N ALA A 287 -2.25 1.87 -27.92
CA ALA A 287 -2.64 0.98 -26.83
C ALA A 287 -2.44 -0.52 -27.15
N THR A 288 -2.55 -0.92 -28.42
CA THR A 288 -2.30 -2.31 -28.84
C THR A 288 -0.81 -2.60 -29.02
N SER A 289 -0.11 -1.74 -29.75
CA SER A 289 1.31 -1.93 -30.09
C SER A 289 2.25 -1.62 -28.94
N GLY A 290 1.85 -0.71 -28.03
CA GLY A 290 2.71 -0.13 -27.02
C GLY A 290 3.83 0.71 -27.59
N LYS A 291 3.85 1.07 -28.87
CA LYS A 291 4.93 1.89 -29.46
C LYS A 291 4.45 3.32 -29.64
N LEU A 292 5.35 4.27 -29.40
CA LEU A 292 5.12 5.67 -29.74
C LEU A 292 4.91 5.80 -31.25
N LEU A 293 4.01 6.70 -31.66
CA LEU A 293 3.72 7.00 -33.05
C LEU A 293 3.77 8.51 -33.28
N ASN A 294 4.71 8.94 -34.13
CA ASN A 294 4.87 10.34 -34.56
C ASN A 294 4.40 10.50 -36.01
N ILE A 295 3.36 11.32 -36.21
CA ILE A 295 2.68 11.52 -37.49
C ILE A 295 2.89 12.97 -37.93
N ARG A 296 3.61 13.15 -39.05
CA ARG A 296 3.92 14.48 -39.62
C ARG A 296 2.71 15.14 -40.30
N ASN A 297 1.86 14.35 -40.97
CA ASN A 297 0.59 14.81 -41.54
C ASN A 297 -0.55 13.87 -41.13
N ALA A 298 -1.44 14.35 -40.29
CA ALA A 298 -2.57 13.58 -39.78
C ALA A 298 -3.52 13.13 -40.89
N TYR A 299 -3.83 14.00 -41.86
CA TYR A 299 -4.84 13.73 -42.90
C TYR A 299 -4.42 12.66 -43.92
N ASP A 300 -3.11 12.42 -44.04
CA ASP A 300 -2.52 11.41 -44.93
C ASP A 300 -2.39 10.05 -44.23
N HIS A 301 -2.56 10.00 -42.91
CA HIS A 301 -2.32 8.78 -42.14
C HIS A 301 -3.58 7.88 -42.10
N PRO A 302 -3.46 6.57 -42.40
CA PRO A 302 -4.62 5.67 -42.53
C PRO A 302 -5.40 5.46 -41.22
N LEU A 303 -4.75 5.66 -40.07
CA LEU A 303 -5.36 5.53 -38.74
C LEU A 303 -6.06 6.81 -38.23
N PHE A 304 -5.97 7.92 -38.97
CA PHE A 304 -6.55 9.20 -38.52
C PHE A 304 -8.05 9.27 -38.81
N TYR A 305 -8.85 9.50 -37.77
CA TYR A 305 -10.29 9.63 -37.88
C TYR A 305 -10.72 11.11 -37.92
N ARG A 306 -11.24 11.54 -39.07
CA ARG A 306 -11.59 12.95 -39.34
C ARG A 306 -12.85 13.44 -38.64
N GLY A 307 -13.75 12.54 -38.24
CA GLY A 307 -15.05 12.92 -37.67
C GLY A 307 -14.94 13.70 -36.35
N ILE A 308 -13.85 13.53 -35.58
CA ILE A 308 -13.63 14.30 -34.34
C ILE A 308 -13.27 15.76 -34.67
N ASP A 309 -12.44 15.99 -35.69
CA ASP A 309 -12.06 17.33 -36.15
C ASP A 309 -13.28 18.09 -36.71
N GLU A 310 -14.14 17.40 -37.47
CA GLU A 310 -15.38 17.96 -38.03
C GLU A 310 -16.37 18.41 -36.95
N VAL A 311 -16.47 17.66 -35.84
CA VAL A 311 -17.36 17.99 -34.71
C VAL A 311 -16.76 19.10 -33.83
N THR A 312 -15.45 19.08 -33.62
CA THR A 312 -14.78 20.02 -32.70
C THR A 312 -14.34 21.33 -33.37
N GLY A 313 -14.38 21.40 -34.70
CA GLY A 313 -13.87 22.53 -35.49
C GLY A 313 -12.35 22.69 -35.44
N PHE A 314 -11.64 21.73 -34.85
CA PHE A 314 -10.19 21.74 -34.73
C PHE A 314 -9.56 21.06 -35.94
N LYS A 315 -8.47 21.63 -36.46
CA LYS A 315 -7.73 21.02 -37.58
C LYS A 315 -6.42 20.43 -37.10
N THR A 316 -6.34 19.11 -37.08
CA THR A 316 -5.15 18.37 -36.67
C THR A 316 -4.16 18.28 -37.84
N LYS A 317 -2.96 18.83 -37.66
CA LYS A 317 -1.87 18.87 -38.64
C LYS A 317 -0.89 17.73 -38.42
N ASN A 318 -0.34 17.64 -37.20
CA ASN A 318 0.63 16.62 -36.79
C ASN A 318 0.27 16.08 -35.40
N ILE A 319 0.65 14.84 -35.12
CA ILE A 319 0.26 14.11 -33.91
C ILE A 319 1.46 13.35 -33.34
N LEU A 320 1.68 13.47 -32.04
CA LEU A 320 2.61 12.63 -31.29
C LEU A 320 1.80 11.83 -30.25
N CYS A 321 1.71 10.52 -30.43
CA CYS A 321 0.93 9.64 -29.57
C CYS A 321 1.84 8.63 -28.87
N PHE A 322 1.76 8.54 -27.55
CA PHE A 322 2.63 7.67 -26.75
C PHE A 322 1.85 6.92 -25.65
N PRO A 323 2.23 5.67 -25.37
CA PRO A 323 1.57 4.87 -24.35
C PRO A 323 2.07 5.24 -22.96
N ILE A 324 1.17 5.18 -21.98
CA ILE A 324 1.47 5.28 -20.55
C ILE A 324 1.47 3.87 -19.98
N ARG A 325 2.56 3.50 -19.32
CA ARG A 325 2.80 2.14 -18.84
C ARG A 325 3.05 2.10 -17.35
N ASP A 326 2.62 0.99 -16.76
CA ASP A 326 3.02 0.51 -15.43
C ASP A 326 3.85 -0.77 -15.59
N GLU A 327 4.38 -1.31 -14.49
CA GLU A 327 5.07 -2.61 -14.45
C GLU A 327 4.22 -3.75 -15.05
N ASN A 328 2.89 -3.65 -14.92
CA ASN A 328 1.94 -4.68 -15.35
C ASN A 328 1.43 -4.52 -16.80
N GLY A 329 1.76 -3.43 -17.50
CA GLY A 329 1.30 -3.20 -18.87
C GLY A 329 0.90 -1.75 -19.18
N ILE A 330 0.11 -1.56 -20.22
CA ILE A 330 -0.36 -0.24 -20.67
C ILE A 330 -1.57 0.16 -19.83
N ILE A 331 -1.48 1.29 -19.12
CA ILE A 331 -2.57 1.84 -18.32
C ILE A 331 -3.36 2.93 -19.05
N GLY A 332 -2.78 3.49 -20.12
CA GLY A 332 -3.39 4.57 -20.87
C GLY A 332 -2.56 5.01 -22.06
N VAL A 333 -3.05 6.01 -22.78
CA VAL A 333 -2.41 6.60 -23.95
C VAL A 333 -2.58 8.11 -23.90
N ALA A 334 -1.51 8.85 -24.20
CA ALA A 334 -1.53 10.29 -24.35
C ALA A 334 -1.28 10.67 -25.82
N GLN A 335 -2.03 11.65 -26.30
CA GLN A 335 -1.97 12.15 -27.67
C GLN A 335 -1.77 13.67 -27.64
N LEU A 336 -0.66 14.13 -28.22
CA LEU A 336 -0.33 15.54 -28.42
C LEU A 336 -0.62 15.92 -29.87
N CYS A 337 -1.27 17.05 -30.08
CA CYS A 337 -1.66 17.52 -31.41
C CYS A 337 -1.09 18.91 -31.66
N ASN A 338 -0.63 19.13 -32.90
CA ASN A 338 -0.12 20.40 -33.43
C ASN A 338 1.06 20.98 -32.65
N LYS A 339 2.27 20.75 -33.14
CA LYS A 339 3.48 21.47 -32.71
C LYS A 339 3.33 22.96 -32.98
N MET A 340 3.59 23.80 -31.97
CA MET A 340 3.45 25.25 -32.08
C MET A 340 4.75 25.95 -32.53
N ASN A 341 5.92 25.43 -32.15
CA ASN A 341 7.23 26.02 -32.46
C ASN A 341 7.95 25.29 -33.61
N GLY A 342 7.23 24.58 -34.48
CA GLY A 342 7.82 23.78 -35.55
C GLY A 342 6.78 23.19 -36.51
N LEU A 343 7.23 22.60 -37.61
CA LEU A 343 6.34 21.96 -38.61
C LEU A 343 5.77 20.62 -38.13
N TYR A 344 6.53 19.86 -37.33
CA TYR A 344 6.16 18.57 -36.74
C TYR A 344 7.02 18.29 -35.49
N PHE A 345 6.68 17.25 -34.73
CA PHE A 345 7.43 16.82 -33.55
C PHE A 345 8.74 16.15 -33.94
N ASP A 346 9.84 16.52 -33.30
CA ASP A 346 11.18 15.97 -33.57
C ASP A 346 11.53 14.79 -32.64
N VAL A 347 12.71 14.19 -32.83
CA VAL A 347 13.18 13.06 -32.01
C VAL A 347 13.35 13.45 -30.54
N CYS A 348 13.75 14.70 -30.26
CA CYS A 348 13.83 15.20 -28.90
C CYS A 348 12.44 15.24 -28.24
N ASP A 349 11.39 15.63 -28.96
CA ASP A 349 10.01 15.56 -28.47
C ASP A 349 9.59 14.11 -28.14
N GLU A 350 10.01 13.13 -28.96
CA GLU A 350 9.75 11.71 -28.70
C GLU A 350 10.44 11.21 -27.42
N GLU A 351 11.71 11.59 -27.22
CA GLU A 351 12.48 11.26 -26.02
C GLU A 351 11.86 11.88 -24.76
N VAL A 352 11.50 13.16 -24.83
CA VAL A 352 10.84 13.87 -23.72
C VAL A 352 9.48 13.25 -23.41
N ALA A 353 8.67 12.93 -24.43
CA ALA A 353 7.38 12.27 -24.24
C ALA A 353 7.53 10.87 -23.61
N THR A 354 8.54 10.11 -24.03
CA THR A 354 8.84 8.78 -23.49
C THR A 354 9.28 8.86 -22.03
N ALA A 355 10.19 9.78 -21.69
CA ALA A 355 10.63 10.00 -20.31
C ALA A 355 9.47 10.48 -19.42
N PHE A 356 8.65 11.40 -19.94
CA PHE A 356 7.49 11.93 -19.24
C PHE A 356 6.41 10.85 -19.00
N SER A 357 6.23 9.92 -19.95
CA SER A 357 5.30 8.80 -19.84
C SER A 357 5.54 7.93 -18.60
N ILE A 358 6.81 7.70 -18.25
CA ILE A 358 7.18 6.92 -17.06
C ILE A 358 6.64 7.58 -15.78
N TYR A 359 6.82 8.90 -15.64
CA TYR A 359 6.32 9.64 -14.50
C TYR A 359 4.79 9.69 -14.45
N CYS A 360 4.13 9.77 -15.61
CA CYS A 360 2.68 9.69 -15.71
C CYS A 360 2.17 8.33 -15.23
N GLY A 361 2.81 7.25 -15.66
CA GLY A 361 2.49 5.87 -15.28
C GLY A 361 2.44 5.69 -13.76
N ILE A 362 3.56 6.05 -13.11
CA ILE A 362 3.71 5.95 -11.65
C ILE A 362 2.67 6.82 -10.93
N SER A 363 2.48 8.06 -11.38
CA SER A 363 1.57 9.02 -10.72
C SER A 363 0.10 8.57 -10.82
N ILE A 364 -0.33 8.14 -12.00
CA ILE A 364 -1.69 7.66 -12.25
C ILE A 364 -1.96 6.40 -11.43
N MET A 365 -1.03 5.44 -11.44
CA MET A 365 -1.18 4.19 -10.69
C MET A 365 -1.29 4.45 -9.18
N HIS A 366 -0.41 5.30 -8.64
CA HIS A 366 -0.45 5.66 -7.23
C HIS A 366 -1.79 6.35 -6.86
N SER A 367 -2.28 7.26 -7.68
CA SER A 367 -3.58 7.92 -7.45
C SER A 367 -4.76 6.93 -7.49
N ILE A 368 -4.76 5.96 -8.41
CA ILE A 368 -5.79 4.91 -8.48
C ILE A 368 -5.75 4.01 -7.24
N VAL A 369 -4.56 3.55 -6.84
CA VAL A 369 -4.39 2.70 -5.64
C VAL A 369 -4.81 3.45 -4.38
N TYR A 370 -4.38 4.69 -4.24
CA TYR A 370 -4.73 5.54 -3.09
C TYR A 370 -6.24 5.72 -2.97
N LYS A 371 -6.93 6.00 -4.09
CA LYS A 371 -8.39 6.09 -4.13
C LYS A 371 -9.07 4.78 -3.73
N LYS A 372 -8.61 3.63 -4.25
CA LYS A 372 -9.15 2.32 -3.88
C LYS A 372 -9.00 2.03 -2.38
N ILE A 373 -7.87 2.41 -1.77
CA ILE A 373 -7.63 2.27 -0.33
C ILE A 373 -8.59 3.17 0.46
N GLN A 374 -8.74 4.45 0.08
CA GLN A 374 -9.67 5.36 0.74
C GLN A 374 -11.12 4.85 0.67
N ASP A 375 -11.57 4.40 -0.51
CA ASP A 375 -12.92 3.88 -0.70
C ASP A 375 -13.15 2.60 0.13
N ALA A 376 -12.15 1.72 0.23
CA ALA A 376 -12.21 0.53 1.08
C ALA A 376 -12.27 0.88 2.57
N GLN A 377 -11.45 1.82 3.02
CA GLN A 377 -11.47 2.32 4.40
C GLN A 377 -12.81 2.98 4.75
N ALA A 378 -13.37 3.79 3.85
CA ALA A 378 -14.67 4.43 4.04
C ALA A 378 -15.80 3.40 4.16
N ARG A 379 -15.80 2.36 3.30
CA ARG A 379 -16.78 1.25 3.39
C ARG A 379 -16.65 0.47 4.70
N ASN A 380 -15.42 0.14 5.10
CA ASN A 380 -15.17 -0.57 6.36
C ASN A 380 -15.60 0.26 7.58
N LYS A 381 -15.31 1.56 7.59
CA LYS A 381 -15.73 2.46 8.66
C LYS A 381 -17.26 2.55 8.74
N LEU A 382 -17.94 2.71 7.62
CA LEU A 382 -19.41 2.72 7.58
C LEU A 382 -20.01 1.41 8.08
N SER A 383 -19.49 0.27 7.62
CA SER A 383 -19.95 -1.05 8.05
C SER A 383 -19.79 -1.23 9.56
N ASN A 384 -18.63 -0.87 10.11
CA ASN A 384 -18.37 -0.91 11.54
C ASN A 384 -19.31 0.04 12.31
N GLU A 385 -19.53 1.27 11.83
CA GLU A 385 -20.44 2.23 12.45
C GLU A 385 -21.89 1.72 12.49
N LEU A 386 -22.35 1.05 11.43
CA LEU A 386 -23.69 0.44 11.37
C LEU A 386 -23.82 -0.72 12.37
N MET A 387 -22.82 -1.60 12.44
CA MET A 387 -22.81 -2.72 13.40
C MET A 387 -22.77 -2.23 14.86
N MET A 388 -22.03 -1.14 15.10
CA MET A 388 -21.75 -0.61 16.44
C MET A 388 -22.71 0.50 16.88
N TYR A 389 -23.68 0.90 16.04
CA TYR A 389 -24.55 2.06 16.31
C TYR A 389 -25.26 1.95 17.67
N HIS A 390 -25.75 0.76 18.01
CA HIS A 390 -26.43 0.48 19.28
C HIS A 390 -25.45 0.35 20.47
N MET A 391 -24.16 0.18 20.21
CA MET A 391 -23.10 -0.04 21.20
C MET A 391 -22.29 1.22 21.51
N LYS A 392 -22.61 2.38 20.92
CA LYS A 392 -21.86 3.63 21.13
C LYS A 392 -21.71 3.98 22.61
N VAL A 393 -20.47 4.23 23.04
CA VAL A 393 -20.14 4.67 24.41
C VAL A 393 -19.82 6.16 24.39
N GLU A 394 -20.54 6.93 25.20
CA GLU A 394 -20.31 8.36 25.37
C GLU A 394 -18.97 8.65 26.05
N ALA A 395 -18.30 9.73 25.66
CA ALA A 395 -17.01 10.11 26.23
C ALA A 395 -17.09 10.39 27.75
N GLU A 396 -18.24 10.87 28.23
CA GLU A 396 -18.50 11.10 29.65
C GLU A 396 -18.49 9.81 30.47
N ALA A 397 -18.99 8.70 29.92
CA ALA A 397 -19.00 7.40 30.60
C ALA A 397 -17.57 6.88 30.81
N VAL A 398 -16.69 7.07 29.82
CA VAL A 398 -15.26 6.73 29.93
C VAL A 398 -14.62 7.53 31.04
N GLN A 399 -14.92 8.83 31.12
CA GLN A 399 -14.30 9.70 32.12
C GLN A 399 -14.84 9.45 33.54
N THR A 400 -16.11 9.07 33.66
CA THR A 400 -16.71 8.61 34.92
C THR A 400 -16.02 7.35 35.44
N LEU A 401 -15.72 6.39 34.56
CA LEU A 401 -14.99 5.18 34.92
C LEU A 401 -13.55 5.49 35.38
N LEU A 402 -12.83 6.34 34.64
CA LEU A 402 -11.45 6.70 34.97
C LEU A 402 -11.33 7.53 36.26
N ASN A 403 -12.35 8.33 36.57
CA ASN A 403 -12.38 9.18 37.77
C ASN A 403 -13.12 8.53 38.95
N CYS A 404 -13.42 7.23 38.88
CA CYS A 404 -14.15 6.54 39.94
C CYS A 404 -13.37 6.58 41.25
N ARG A 405 -13.97 7.14 42.31
CA ARG A 405 -13.35 7.30 43.65
C ARG A 405 -13.88 6.31 44.69
N ASP A 406 -14.77 5.40 44.28
CA ASP A 406 -15.34 4.42 45.19
C ASP A 406 -14.26 3.43 45.67
N ASP A 407 -14.49 2.80 46.83
CA ASP A 407 -13.57 1.80 47.37
C ASP A 407 -13.70 0.49 46.58
N HIS A 408 -12.64 0.12 45.85
CA HIS A 408 -12.56 -1.09 45.02
C HIS A 408 -11.66 -2.16 45.65
N ASN A 409 -11.74 -2.32 46.97
CA ASN A 409 -10.94 -3.27 47.74
C ASN A 409 -11.80 -4.32 48.45
N ILE A 410 -12.51 -5.14 47.65
CA ILE A 410 -13.23 -6.30 48.18
C ILE A 410 -12.21 -7.34 48.65
N LYS A 411 -12.42 -7.87 49.84
CA LYS A 411 -11.59 -8.94 50.43
C LYS A 411 -11.66 -10.20 49.57
N ASP A 412 -10.57 -10.95 49.58
CA ASP A 412 -10.42 -12.26 48.92
C ASP A 412 -10.64 -12.24 47.40
N PHE A 413 -10.59 -11.06 46.76
CA PHE A 413 -10.78 -10.93 45.31
C PHE A 413 -9.79 -11.76 44.49
N ASP A 414 -8.62 -12.09 45.03
CA ASP A 414 -7.61 -12.93 44.39
C ASP A 414 -7.67 -14.42 44.80
N GLN A 415 -8.71 -14.83 45.51
CA GLN A 415 -8.91 -16.21 45.94
C GLN A 415 -9.96 -16.93 45.08
N PHE A 416 -9.77 -18.24 44.86
CA PHE A 416 -10.68 -19.04 44.03
C PHE A 416 -12.09 -19.21 44.58
N HIS A 417 -12.27 -19.14 45.90
CA HIS A 417 -13.59 -19.24 46.53
C HIS A 417 -14.43 -17.97 46.36
N PHE A 418 -13.82 -16.86 45.92
CA PHE A 418 -14.54 -15.60 45.70
C PHE A 418 -15.57 -15.74 44.59
N SER A 419 -16.73 -15.11 44.82
CA SER A 419 -17.82 -15.05 43.85
C SER A 419 -17.81 -13.70 43.12
N PRO A 420 -17.47 -13.67 41.83
CA PRO A 420 -17.44 -12.43 41.05
C PRO A 420 -18.83 -11.78 40.94
N ARG A 421 -19.88 -12.59 41.04
CA ARG A 421 -21.29 -12.16 41.01
C ARG A 421 -21.69 -11.28 42.19
N ASN A 422 -20.91 -11.27 43.28
CA ASN A 422 -21.13 -10.38 44.43
C ASN A 422 -20.66 -8.94 44.17
N VAL A 423 -19.89 -8.69 43.11
CA VAL A 423 -19.44 -7.35 42.74
C VAL A 423 -20.63 -6.56 42.18
N PRO A 424 -20.91 -5.33 42.65
CA PRO A 424 -21.99 -4.52 42.09
C PRO A 424 -21.78 -4.25 40.59
N TYR A 425 -22.85 -4.38 39.80
CA TYR A 425 -22.81 -4.26 38.33
C TYR A 425 -22.13 -2.98 37.82
N ARG A 426 -22.30 -1.86 38.54
CA ARG A 426 -21.67 -0.57 38.22
C ARG A 426 -20.14 -0.60 38.36
N HIS A 427 -19.61 -1.39 39.29
CA HIS A 427 -18.19 -1.41 39.67
C HIS A 427 -17.38 -2.47 38.89
N MET A 428 -18.05 -3.44 38.24
CA MET A 428 -17.37 -4.49 37.46
C MET A 428 -16.31 -3.94 36.47
N PRO A 429 -16.56 -2.87 35.69
CA PRO A 429 -15.53 -2.30 34.80
C PRO A 429 -14.28 -1.79 35.54
N CYS A 430 -14.43 -1.27 36.76
CA CYS A 430 -13.30 -0.84 37.60
C CYS A 430 -12.42 -2.02 38.00
N TYR A 431 -13.04 -3.17 38.32
CA TYR A 431 -12.31 -4.39 38.65
C TYR A 431 -11.59 -4.98 37.44
N ILE A 432 -12.14 -4.88 36.23
CA ILE A 432 -11.40 -5.26 35.01
C ILE A 432 -10.17 -4.36 34.83
N LEU A 433 -10.30 -3.03 34.99
CA LEU A 433 -9.15 -2.14 34.96
C LEU A 433 -8.08 -2.53 35.99
N LYS A 434 -8.51 -2.92 37.21
CA LYS A 434 -7.63 -3.41 38.27
C LYS A 434 -6.91 -4.71 37.88
N MET A 435 -7.61 -5.69 37.29
CA MET A 435 -7.00 -6.94 36.79
C MET A 435 -5.89 -6.66 35.78
N PHE A 436 -6.13 -5.76 34.81
CA PHE A 436 -5.12 -5.38 33.80
C PHE A 436 -3.93 -4.63 34.39
N ASP A 437 -4.16 -3.83 35.44
CA ASP A 437 -3.11 -3.08 36.15
C ASP A 437 -2.24 -4.03 37.00
N GLU A 438 -2.85 -4.94 37.76
CA GLU A 438 -2.16 -5.90 38.62
C GLU A 438 -1.37 -6.96 37.84
N LEU A 439 -1.85 -7.39 36.67
CA LEU A 439 -1.10 -8.26 35.76
C LEU A 439 0.03 -7.50 35.02
N GLY A 440 0.10 -6.18 35.15
CA GLY A 440 1.17 -5.35 34.58
C GLY A 440 1.03 -5.04 33.08
N PHE A 441 -0.09 -5.44 32.45
CA PHE A 441 -0.29 -5.29 31.00
C PHE A 441 -0.28 -3.83 30.54
N ILE A 442 -0.89 -2.92 31.32
CA ILE A 442 -0.98 -1.49 30.99
C ILE A 442 0.43 -0.89 30.85
N ARG A 443 1.33 -1.21 31.79
CA ARG A 443 2.70 -0.68 31.79
C ARG A 443 3.58 -1.35 30.74
N TYR A 444 3.45 -2.66 30.58
CA TYR A 444 4.27 -3.44 29.66
C TYR A 444 4.01 -3.06 28.19
N TYR A 445 2.74 -3.08 27.77
CA TYR A 445 2.34 -2.77 26.38
C TYR A 445 1.99 -1.28 26.15
N ARG A 446 2.18 -0.43 27.18
CA ARG A 446 1.88 1.01 27.14
C ARG A 446 0.44 1.31 26.70
N ILE A 447 -0.51 0.47 27.14
CA ILE A 447 -1.93 0.62 26.81
C ILE A 447 -2.46 1.90 27.45
N LYS A 448 -3.00 2.82 26.65
CA LYS A 448 -3.62 4.04 27.17
C LYS A 448 -4.84 3.66 28.02
N ARG A 449 -4.91 4.15 29.27
CA ARG A 449 -6.04 3.87 30.17
C ARG A 449 -7.38 4.30 29.58
N THR A 450 -7.40 5.38 28.79
CA THR A 450 -8.60 5.85 28.06
C THR A 450 -9.08 4.86 27.02
N THR A 451 -8.16 4.26 26.25
CA THR A 451 -8.45 3.25 25.23
C THR A 451 -8.97 1.97 25.89
N LEU A 452 -8.33 1.52 26.97
CA LEU A 452 -8.77 0.34 27.72
C LEU A 452 -10.14 0.55 28.38
N ALA A 453 -10.37 1.68 29.03
CA ALA A 453 -11.65 2.01 29.63
C ALA A 453 -12.77 2.07 28.59
N ARG A 454 -12.49 2.66 27.41
CA ARG A 454 -13.44 2.67 26.29
C ARG A 454 -13.73 1.26 25.79
N PHE A 455 -12.69 0.45 25.56
CA PHE A 455 -12.82 -0.96 25.18
C PHE A 455 -13.73 -1.74 26.14
N ILE A 456 -13.46 -1.69 27.45
CA ILE A 456 -14.25 -2.40 28.47
C ILE A 456 -15.72 -1.98 28.44
N LEU A 457 -16.00 -0.68 28.29
CA LEU A 457 -17.37 -0.18 28.22
C LEU A 457 -18.10 -0.60 26.94
N PHE A 458 -17.40 -0.67 25.81
CA PHE A 458 -17.95 -1.16 24.55
C PHE A 458 -18.27 -2.67 24.64
N VAL A 459 -17.35 -3.46 25.18
CA VAL A 459 -17.58 -4.89 25.43
C VAL A 459 -18.79 -5.06 26.35
N LYS A 460 -18.81 -4.38 27.50
CA LYS A 460 -19.95 -4.42 28.44
C LYS A 460 -21.29 -4.10 27.76
N LYS A 461 -21.33 -3.05 26.94
CA LYS A 461 -22.55 -2.64 26.24
C LYS A 461 -22.95 -3.59 25.09
N GLY A 462 -22.01 -4.40 24.60
CA GLY A 462 -22.25 -5.42 23.59
C GLY A 462 -22.88 -6.70 24.11
N TYR A 463 -22.79 -6.95 25.41
CA TYR A 463 -23.53 -8.05 26.02
C TYR A 463 -25.02 -7.74 26.10
N ARG A 464 -25.84 -8.72 25.72
CA ARG A 464 -27.30 -8.64 25.81
C ARG A 464 -27.78 -8.98 27.22
N ASP A 465 -29.04 -8.68 27.47
CA ASP A 465 -29.75 -9.04 28.69
C ASP A 465 -30.31 -10.46 28.59
N ALA A 466 -29.41 -11.45 28.50
CA ALA A 466 -29.75 -12.86 28.58
C ALA A 466 -29.73 -13.34 30.04
N PRO A 467 -30.52 -14.36 30.43
CA PRO A 467 -30.54 -14.85 31.81
C PRO A 467 -29.15 -15.25 32.34
N TYR A 468 -28.38 -16.02 31.57
CA TYR A 468 -27.03 -16.45 31.94
C TYR A 468 -25.93 -15.77 31.11
N HIS A 469 -26.00 -15.84 29.77
CA HIS A 469 -24.94 -15.34 28.86
C HIS A 469 -24.96 -13.81 28.71
N ASN A 470 -24.71 -13.10 29.82
CA ASN A 470 -24.69 -11.66 29.93
C ASN A 470 -23.33 -11.14 30.42
N TRP A 471 -23.21 -9.82 30.62
CA TRP A 471 -21.96 -9.19 31.07
C TRP A 471 -21.44 -9.75 32.42
N ILE A 472 -22.31 -10.21 33.30
CA ILE A 472 -21.92 -10.76 34.61
C ILE A 472 -21.20 -12.09 34.44
N HIS A 473 -21.67 -12.94 33.52
CA HIS A 473 -20.98 -14.17 33.14
C HIS A 473 -19.59 -13.84 32.59
N ALA A 474 -19.50 -12.95 31.59
CA ALA A 474 -18.22 -12.55 30.99
C ALA A 474 -17.23 -11.98 32.03
N PHE A 475 -17.70 -11.17 32.97
CA PHE A 475 -16.90 -10.67 34.09
C PHE A 475 -16.41 -11.81 35.00
N SER A 476 -17.25 -12.82 35.27
CA SER A 476 -16.91 -13.97 36.11
C SER A 476 -15.86 -14.86 35.44
N VAL A 477 -16.02 -15.11 34.14
CA VAL A 477 -15.04 -15.84 33.31
C VAL A 477 -13.70 -15.10 33.27
N ALA A 478 -13.72 -13.79 33.04
CA ALA A 478 -12.50 -12.97 33.04
C ALA A 478 -11.81 -12.91 34.41
N HIS A 479 -12.58 -12.82 35.50
CA HIS A 479 -12.06 -12.91 36.86
C HIS A 479 -11.38 -14.25 37.10
N PHE A 480 -12.01 -15.36 36.72
CA PHE A 480 -11.39 -16.68 36.86
C PHE A 480 -10.12 -16.81 36.02
N GLY A 481 -10.11 -16.27 34.80
CA GLY A 481 -8.89 -16.21 33.98
C GLY A 481 -7.77 -15.41 34.63
N TYR A 482 -8.08 -14.26 35.26
CA TYR A 482 -7.14 -13.50 36.08
C TYR A 482 -6.59 -14.34 37.25
N LEU A 483 -7.45 -15.08 37.96
CA LEU A 483 -7.02 -15.96 39.05
C LEU A 483 -6.09 -17.07 38.57
N MET A 484 -6.38 -17.69 37.42
CA MET A 484 -5.51 -18.72 36.85
C MET A 484 -4.12 -18.15 36.51
N ILE A 485 -4.06 -17.00 35.85
CA ILE A 485 -2.78 -16.36 35.50
C ILE A 485 -1.97 -16.06 36.77
N LYS A 486 -2.61 -15.51 37.81
CA LYS A 486 -1.94 -15.09 39.05
C LYS A 486 -1.56 -16.28 39.94
N ASN A 487 -2.52 -17.14 40.27
CA ASN A 487 -2.34 -18.19 41.29
C ASN A 487 -1.55 -19.39 40.77
N PHE A 488 -1.60 -19.67 39.46
CA PHE A 488 -0.78 -20.70 38.82
C PHE A 488 0.53 -20.15 38.22
N ASN A 489 0.81 -18.86 38.39
CA ASN A 489 2.02 -18.20 37.88
C ASN A 489 2.29 -18.48 36.39
N LEU A 490 1.24 -18.57 35.56
CA LEU A 490 1.34 -19.08 34.18
C LEU A 490 2.39 -18.37 33.32
N VAL A 491 2.55 -17.05 33.51
CA VAL A 491 3.54 -16.25 32.79
C VAL A 491 4.94 -16.43 33.36
N LYS A 492 5.07 -16.40 34.69
CA LYS A 492 6.37 -16.47 35.37
C LYS A 492 7.03 -17.85 35.20
N ASP A 493 6.21 -18.90 35.22
CA ASP A 493 6.67 -20.28 35.06
C ASP A 493 6.76 -20.70 33.58
N GLY A 494 6.45 -19.81 32.63
CA GLY A 494 6.66 -20.02 31.20
C GLY A 494 5.63 -20.94 30.53
N TYR A 495 4.43 -21.10 31.08
CA TYR A 495 3.31 -21.77 30.42
C TYR A 495 2.64 -20.87 29.36
N MET A 496 2.73 -19.54 29.55
CA MET A 496 2.20 -18.52 28.65
C MET A 496 3.22 -17.39 28.47
N THR A 497 3.23 -16.77 27.29
CA THR A 497 3.92 -15.50 27.08
C THR A 497 3.07 -14.37 27.66
N GLN A 498 3.68 -13.19 27.84
CA GLN A 498 2.92 -11.98 28.22
C GLN A 498 1.82 -11.65 27.20
N LEU A 499 2.04 -11.97 25.91
CA LEU A 499 1.05 -11.74 24.85
C LEU A 499 -0.11 -12.72 24.97
N HIS A 500 0.19 -14.01 25.17
CA HIS A 500 -0.82 -15.04 25.44
C HIS A 500 -1.71 -14.65 26.61
N ALA A 501 -1.13 -14.21 27.74
CA ALA A 501 -1.89 -13.84 28.93
C ALA A 501 -2.79 -12.60 28.72
N LEU A 502 -2.29 -11.58 28.02
CA LEU A 502 -3.08 -10.39 27.67
C LEU A 502 -4.29 -10.79 26.81
N VAL A 503 -4.04 -11.53 25.72
CA VAL A 503 -5.09 -11.91 24.77
C VAL A 503 -6.04 -12.93 25.39
N PHE A 504 -5.57 -13.81 26.27
CA PHE A 504 -6.42 -14.74 27.02
C PHE A 504 -7.45 -13.99 27.87
N LEU A 505 -7.03 -12.99 28.66
CA LEU A 505 -7.96 -12.19 29.46
C LEU A 505 -8.96 -11.41 28.59
N VAL A 506 -8.50 -10.88 27.45
CA VAL A 506 -9.36 -10.22 26.45
C VAL A 506 -10.37 -11.21 25.84
N SER A 507 -9.95 -12.44 25.58
CA SER A 507 -10.80 -13.51 25.06
C SER A 507 -11.90 -13.87 26.06
N CYS A 508 -11.56 -14.04 27.34
CA CYS A 508 -12.54 -14.27 28.41
C CYS A 508 -13.61 -13.18 28.46
N LEU A 509 -13.22 -11.91 28.27
CA LEU A 509 -14.16 -10.78 28.28
C LEU A 509 -15.10 -10.73 27.07
N CYS A 510 -14.73 -11.32 25.94
CA CYS A 510 -15.47 -11.14 24.68
C CYS A 510 -16.09 -12.43 24.12
N HIS A 511 -15.81 -13.59 24.73
CA HIS A 511 -16.16 -14.90 24.14
C HIS A 511 -17.65 -15.10 23.84
N ASP A 512 -18.53 -14.39 24.55
CA ASP A 512 -20.01 -14.49 24.47
C ASP A 512 -20.69 -13.16 24.08
N ILE A 513 -19.94 -12.22 23.51
CA ILE A 513 -20.49 -10.90 23.20
C ILE A 513 -21.64 -10.98 22.17
N ASP A 514 -22.73 -10.23 22.37
CA ASP A 514 -23.94 -10.33 21.54
C ASP A 514 -24.64 -11.72 21.55
N HIS A 515 -24.42 -12.55 22.57
CA HIS A 515 -25.13 -13.83 22.73
C HIS A 515 -26.65 -13.64 22.83
N ARG A 516 -27.41 -14.49 22.11
CA ARG A 516 -28.86 -14.32 21.88
C ARG A 516 -29.76 -15.20 22.75
N GLY A 517 -29.19 -15.98 23.65
CA GLY A 517 -29.93 -16.94 24.45
C GLY A 517 -30.27 -18.24 23.73
N THR A 518 -29.55 -18.55 22.64
CA THR A 518 -29.83 -19.71 21.78
C THR A 518 -28.54 -20.37 21.34
N ASN A 519 -28.51 -21.70 21.27
CA ASN A 519 -27.31 -22.45 20.88
C ASN A 519 -27.08 -22.57 19.36
N ASN A 520 -25.89 -23.08 18.99
CA ASN A 520 -25.48 -23.32 17.60
C ASN A 520 -26.43 -24.25 16.80
N SER A 521 -27.03 -25.24 17.46
CA SER A 521 -27.97 -26.19 16.83
C SER A 521 -29.25 -25.49 16.41
N PHE A 522 -29.79 -24.62 17.28
CA PHE A 522 -30.97 -23.80 16.99
C PHE A 522 -30.73 -22.86 15.81
N GLN A 523 -29.60 -22.15 15.78
CA GLN A 523 -29.24 -21.23 14.69
C GLN A 523 -29.25 -21.94 13.32
N THR A 524 -28.64 -23.14 13.28
CA THR A 524 -28.54 -23.95 12.05
C THR A 524 -29.91 -24.49 11.63
N LYS A 525 -30.68 -25.05 12.56
CA LYS A 525 -32.02 -25.60 12.27
C LYS A 525 -33.01 -24.54 11.77
N CYS A 526 -32.94 -23.35 12.34
CA CYS A 526 -33.84 -22.25 11.99
C CYS A 526 -33.39 -21.49 10.72
N GLY A 527 -32.25 -21.83 10.12
CA GLY A 527 -31.74 -21.17 8.92
C GLY A 527 -31.51 -19.67 9.11
N THR A 528 -31.02 -19.26 10.28
CA THR A 528 -30.82 -17.85 10.59
C THR A 528 -29.73 -17.23 9.71
N VAL A 529 -29.70 -15.90 9.61
CA VAL A 529 -28.67 -15.17 8.84
C VAL A 529 -27.26 -15.51 9.36
N LEU A 530 -27.09 -15.68 10.68
CA LEU A 530 -25.82 -16.09 11.27
C LEU A 530 -25.41 -17.48 10.79
N ALA A 531 -26.35 -18.43 10.75
CA ALA A 531 -26.08 -19.74 10.20
C ALA A 531 -25.69 -19.64 8.72
N SER A 532 -26.39 -18.86 7.90
CA SER A 532 -26.03 -18.69 6.48
C SER A 532 -24.63 -18.09 6.27
N LEU A 533 -24.15 -17.25 7.19
CA LEU A 533 -22.83 -16.62 7.12
C LEU A 533 -21.69 -17.56 7.56
N TYR A 534 -21.92 -18.42 8.56
CA TYR A 534 -20.86 -19.15 9.24
C TYR A 534 -21.00 -20.68 9.22
N SER A 535 -22.12 -21.24 8.75
CA SER A 535 -22.40 -22.69 8.83
C SER A 535 -21.37 -23.57 8.14
N SER A 536 -20.73 -23.08 7.07
CA SER A 536 -19.70 -23.83 6.34
C SER A 536 -18.47 -24.15 7.17
N GLU A 537 -18.20 -23.37 8.22
CA GLU A 537 -16.98 -23.48 9.02
C GLU A 537 -17.23 -23.98 10.46
N GLY A 538 -18.48 -24.23 10.85
CA GLY A 538 -18.88 -24.64 12.21
C GLY A 538 -18.75 -23.53 13.26
N SER A 539 -19.20 -23.79 14.50
CA SER A 539 -19.11 -22.85 15.66
C SER A 539 -19.66 -21.45 15.32
N VAL A 540 -20.93 -21.41 14.89
CA VAL A 540 -21.60 -20.24 14.31
C VAL A 540 -21.60 -19.04 15.27
N MET A 541 -21.96 -19.26 16.53
CA MET A 541 -22.01 -18.22 17.55
C MET A 541 -20.62 -17.74 17.94
N GLU A 542 -19.65 -18.64 18.12
CA GLU A 542 -18.28 -18.28 18.49
C GLU A 542 -17.60 -17.42 17.41
N ARG A 543 -17.86 -17.71 16.13
CA ARG A 543 -17.40 -16.84 15.02
C ARG A 543 -18.05 -15.48 15.03
N HIS A 544 -19.33 -15.40 15.38
CA HIS A 544 -20.03 -14.14 15.57
C HIS A 544 -19.45 -13.33 16.74
N HIS A 545 -19.18 -13.97 17.88
CA HIS A 545 -18.52 -13.34 19.04
C HIS A 545 -17.14 -12.78 18.67
N LEU A 546 -16.35 -13.54 17.90
CA LEU A 546 -15.08 -13.06 17.36
C LEU A 546 -15.26 -11.85 16.42
N ALA A 547 -16.24 -11.90 15.50
CA ALA A 547 -16.51 -10.80 14.58
C ALA A 547 -16.89 -9.51 15.32
N GLN A 548 -17.74 -9.61 16.34
CA GLN A 548 -18.10 -8.49 17.22
C GLN A 548 -16.88 -7.94 17.98
N SER A 549 -16.03 -8.82 18.51
CA SER A 549 -14.78 -8.45 19.18
C SER A 549 -13.86 -7.66 18.25
N MET A 550 -13.71 -8.11 17.00
CA MET A 550 -12.93 -7.42 15.98
C MET A 550 -13.53 -6.06 15.58
N CYS A 551 -14.87 -5.94 15.53
CA CYS A 551 -15.53 -4.66 15.29
C CYS A 551 -15.24 -3.64 16.40
N ILE A 552 -15.23 -4.09 17.67
CA ILE A 552 -14.85 -3.24 18.81
C ILE A 552 -13.39 -2.81 18.68
N LEU A 553 -12.47 -3.74 18.41
CA LEU A 553 -11.04 -3.42 18.27
C LEU A 553 -10.77 -2.45 17.10
N ASN A 554 -11.53 -2.56 16.01
CA ASN A 554 -11.43 -1.66 14.85
C ASN A 554 -12.15 -0.31 15.04
N THR A 555 -12.82 -0.10 16.18
CA THR A 555 -13.48 1.17 16.50
C THR A 555 -12.45 2.19 16.99
N ASP A 556 -12.62 3.45 16.57
CA ASP A 556 -11.69 4.55 16.87
C ASP A 556 -11.45 4.72 18.39
N GLY A 557 -10.20 4.48 18.81
CA GLY A 557 -9.77 4.59 20.22
C GLY A 557 -10.25 3.47 21.13
N CYS A 558 -10.66 2.32 20.58
CA CYS A 558 -10.91 1.08 21.33
C CYS A 558 -9.80 0.02 21.16
N ASN A 559 -8.89 0.22 20.20
CA ASN A 559 -7.83 -0.75 19.92
C ASN A 559 -6.77 -0.78 21.03
N ILE A 560 -6.91 -1.72 21.96
CA ILE A 560 -5.95 -1.93 23.06
C ILE A 560 -4.62 -2.54 22.60
N PHE A 561 -4.54 -3.03 21.36
CA PHE A 561 -3.35 -3.60 20.74
C PHE A 561 -2.57 -2.59 19.88
N GLU A 562 -2.93 -1.29 19.92
CA GLU A 562 -2.26 -0.23 19.14
C GLU A 562 -0.75 -0.11 19.38
N GLY A 563 -0.27 -0.58 20.55
CA GLY A 563 1.15 -0.54 20.94
C GLY A 563 1.97 -1.76 20.51
N LEU A 564 1.34 -2.79 19.93
CA LEU A 564 2.01 -4.00 19.48
C LEU A 564 2.74 -3.79 18.15
N THR A 565 3.79 -4.59 17.91
CA THR A 565 4.40 -4.69 16.57
C THR A 565 3.47 -5.38 15.58
N SER A 566 3.75 -5.27 14.27
CA SER A 566 2.90 -5.92 13.25
C SER A 566 2.85 -7.45 13.39
N GLU A 567 3.93 -8.07 13.85
CA GLU A 567 4.01 -9.52 14.09
C GLU A 567 3.18 -9.91 15.32
N GLU A 568 3.40 -9.23 16.45
CA GLU A 568 2.64 -9.45 17.69
C GLU A 568 1.14 -9.16 17.50
N TYR A 569 0.78 -8.16 16.70
CA TYR A 569 -0.62 -7.87 16.40
C TYR A 569 -1.28 -9.01 15.63
N SER A 570 -0.60 -9.56 14.62
CA SER A 570 -1.11 -10.72 13.87
C SER A 570 -1.25 -11.94 14.80
N GLU A 571 -0.24 -12.21 15.61
CA GLU A 571 -0.25 -13.30 16.59
C GLU A 571 -1.40 -13.11 17.59
N ALA A 572 -1.61 -11.89 18.11
CA ALA A 572 -2.68 -11.57 19.03
C ALA A 572 -4.07 -11.87 18.46
N LEU A 573 -4.30 -11.51 17.18
CA LEU A 573 -5.57 -11.80 16.52
C LEU A 573 -5.79 -13.31 16.30
N ASP A 574 -4.72 -14.06 16.03
CA ASP A 574 -4.79 -15.51 15.88
C ASP A 574 -5.05 -16.22 17.22
N ILE A 575 -4.42 -15.76 18.30
CA ILE A 575 -4.69 -16.24 19.66
C ILE A 575 -6.13 -15.94 20.05
N LEU A 576 -6.61 -14.71 19.82
CA LEU A 576 -7.98 -14.30 20.11
C LEU A 576 -9.00 -15.18 19.37
N ARG A 577 -8.75 -15.44 18.08
CA ARG A 577 -9.57 -16.36 17.27
C ARG A 577 -9.59 -17.76 17.85
N ASN A 578 -8.42 -18.33 18.15
CA ASN A 578 -8.34 -19.69 18.67
C ASN A 578 -9.01 -19.84 20.04
N ASN A 579 -8.83 -18.86 20.94
CA ASN A 579 -9.42 -18.88 22.27
C ASN A 579 -10.95 -18.79 22.23
N ILE A 580 -11.51 -17.86 21.47
CA ILE A 580 -12.98 -17.72 21.36
C ILE A 580 -13.59 -18.95 20.67
N LEU A 581 -12.98 -19.48 19.60
CA LEU A 581 -13.52 -20.69 18.95
C LEU A 581 -13.40 -21.95 19.84
N SER A 582 -12.51 -21.94 20.83
CA SER A 582 -12.34 -23.05 21.77
C SER A 582 -13.38 -23.10 22.89
N THR A 583 -14.19 -22.05 23.07
CA THR A 583 -15.29 -22.06 24.05
C THR A 583 -16.47 -22.93 23.59
N ASP A 584 -16.55 -23.26 22.30
CA ASP A 584 -17.51 -24.26 21.81
C ASP A 584 -17.24 -25.63 22.46
N LEU A 585 -18.18 -26.12 23.27
CA LEU A 585 -18.08 -27.42 23.94
C LEU A 585 -17.88 -28.58 22.95
N ALA A 586 -18.38 -28.48 21.71
CA ALA A 586 -18.11 -29.50 20.70
C ALA A 586 -16.62 -29.54 20.31
N SER A 587 -15.93 -28.40 20.33
CA SER A 587 -14.48 -28.33 20.15
C SER A 587 -13.73 -28.92 21.34
N HIS A 588 -14.21 -28.68 22.57
CA HIS A 588 -13.65 -29.31 23.76
C HIS A 588 -13.69 -30.84 23.68
N PHE A 589 -14.85 -31.44 23.37
CA PHE A 589 -14.95 -32.90 23.28
C PHE A 589 -14.05 -33.51 22.20
N ARG A 590 -13.80 -32.81 21.09
CA ARG A 590 -12.82 -33.24 20.07
C ARG A 590 -11.38 -33.16 20.55
N ALA A 591 -11.08 -32.24 21.47
CA ALA A 591 -9.73 -32.02 22.01
C ALA A 591 -9.44 -32.82 23.29
N ALA A 592 -10.47 -33.30 24.00
CA ALA A 592 -10.36 -33.88 25.33
C ALA A 592 -9.40 -35.08 25.43
N GLU A 593 -9.39 -35.96 24.43
CA GLU A 593 -8.46 -37.11 24.39
C GLU A 593 -7.02 -36.64 24.21
N ASN A 594 -6.76 -35.74 23.26
CA ASN A 594 -5.44 -35.12 23.04
C ASN A 594 -4.96 -34.34 24.28
N GLN A 595 -5.87 -33.69 25.01
CA GLN A 595 -5.54 -33.01 26.27
C GLN A 595 -5.10 -34.02 27.34
N ARG A 596 -5.77 -35.17 27.45
CA ARG A 596 -5.40 -36.22 28.39
C ARG A 596 -4.03 -36.83 28.04
N GLU A 597 -3.80 -37.14 26.77
CA GLU A 597 -2.50 -37.64 26.30
C GLU A 597 -1.35 -36.66 26.60
N MET A 598 -1.58 -35.36 26.38
CA MET A 598 -0.62 -34.30 26.70
C MET A 598 -0.29 -34.27 28.20
N ILE A 599 -1.27 -34.50 29.06
CA ILE A 599 -1.08 -34.52 30.52
C ILE A 599 -0.30 -35.77 30.93
N ASP A 600 -0.69 -36.94 30.42
CA ASP A 600 -0.07 -38.22 30.75
C ASP A 600 1.39 -38.31 30.28
N GLN A 601 1.71 -37.72 29.12
CA GLN A 601 3.07 -37.67 28.56
C GLN A 601 3.93 -36.53 29.15
N GLY A 602 3.29 -35.59 29.85
CA GLY A 602 3.92 -34.38 30.37
C GLY A 602 3.82 -33.20 29.40
N TYR A 603 3.42 -32.04 29.94
CA TYR A 603 3.28 -30.82 29.18
C TYR A 603 4.64 -30.23 28.75
N ASP A 604 4.89 -30.20 27.44
CA ASP A 604 6.01 -29.45 26.84
C ASP A 604 5.64 -27.99 26.59
N LYS A 605 6.41 -27.08 27.18
CA LYS A 605 6.26 -25.62 27.06
C LYS A 605 6.65 -25.08 25.69
N ASN A 606 7.48 -25.80 24.92
CA ASN A 606 7.97 -25.33 23.62
C ASN A 606 7.13 -25.85 22.45
N ASP A 607 6.23 -26.82 22.68
CA ASP A 607 5.37 -27.35 21.63
C ASP A 607 4.14 -26.44 21.43
N PRO A 608 3.98 -25.81 20.25
CA PRO A 608 2.81 -24.97 19.96
C PRO A 608 1.48 -25.76 20.01
N LYS A 609 1.49 -27.07 19.75
CA LYS A 609 0.30 -27.91 19.85
C LYS A 609 -0.13 -28.04 21.32
N HIS A 610 0.81 -28.30 22.22
CA HIS A 610 0.56 -28.36 23.65
C HIS A 610 0.08 -27.01 24.19
N GLN A 611 0.72 -25.90 23.81
CA GLN A 611 0.26 -24.55 24.17
C GLN A 611 -1.19 -24.31 23.75
N LYS A 612 -1.55 -24.66 22.51
CA LYS A 612 -2.92 -24.52 22.01
C LYS A 612 -3.94 -25.37 22.79
N LEU A 613 -3.59 -26.62 23.09
CA LEU A 613 -4.45 -27.52 23.88
C LEU A 613 -4.65 -27.01 25.31
N LEU A 614 -3.58 -26.49 25.93
CA LEU A 614 -3.64 -25.87 27.25
C LEU A 614 -4.52 -24.62 27.23
N HIS A 615 -4.33 -23.68 26.30
CA HIS A 615 -5.14 -22.46 26.21
C HIS A 615 -6.63 -22.78 26.02
N ALA A 616 -6.95 -23.74 25.14
CA ALA A 616 -8.32 -24.21 24.96
C ALA A 616 -8.90 -24.79 26.26
N MET A 617 -8.13 -25.63 26.97
CA MET A 617 -8.55 -26.18 28.26
C MET A 617 -8.81 -25.09 29.30
N LEU A 618 -7.89 -24.12 29.43
CA LEU A 618 -8.01 -22.99 30.36
C LEU A 618 -9.24 -22.13 30.03
N MET A 619 -9.53 -21.87 28.75
CA MET A 619 -10.74 -21.16 28.34
C MET A 619 -12.01 -21.91 28.78
N THR A 620 -12.09 -23.22 28.52
CA THR A 620 -13.24 -24.03 28.97
C THR A 620 -13.36 -24.06 30.51
N CYS A 621 -12.24 -24.11 31.24
CA CYS A 621 -12.24 -24.02 32.70
C CYS A 621 -12.78 -22.67 33.19
N CYS A 622 -12.42 -21.57 32.52
CA CYS A 622 -12.93 -20.24 32.86
C CYS A 622 -14.43 -20.13 32.60
N ASP A 623 -14.90 -20.63 31.46
CA ASP A 623 -16.31 -20.61 31.07
C ASP A 623 -17.18 -21.40 32.05
N LEU A 624 -16.71 -22.57 32.49
CA LEU A 624 -17.40 -23.42 33.46
C LEU A 624 -17.06 -23.12 34.93
N SER A 625 -16.42 -21.99 35.21
CA SER A 625 -15.87 -21.69 36.54
C SER A 625 -16.91 -21.52 37.65
N ASP A 626 -18.17 -21.20 37.31
CA ASP A 626 -19.26 -21.10 38.29
C ASP A 626 -19.49 -22.42 39.05
N GLN A 627 -19.16 -23.56 38.45
CA GLN A 627 -19.28 -24.89 39.08
C GLN A 627 -18.28 -25.11 40.22
N THR A 628 -17.22 -24.29 40.29
CA THR A 628 -16.20 -24.32 41.35
C THR A 628 -16.60 -23.53 42.59
N LYS A 629 -17.74 -22.83 42.56
CA LYS A 629 -18.18 -21.98 43.67
C LYS A 629 -19.00 -22.78 44.68
N HIS A 630 -19.25 -22.18 45.84
CA HIS A 630 -20.12 -22.79 46.84
C HIS A 630 -21.51 -23.08 46.27
N TRP A 631 -22.11 -24.17 46.74
CA TRP A 631 -23.43 -24.65 46.33
C TRP A 631 -24.49 -23.56 46.08
N ARG A 632 -24.67 -22.63 47.03
CA ARG A 632 -25.67 -21.54 46.91
C ARG A 632 -25.48 -20.71 45.64
N ILE A 633 -24.23 -20.46 45.25
CA ILE A 633 -23.91 -19.72 44.02
C ILE A 633 -24.17 -20.63 42.81
N THR A 634 -23.68 -21.87 42.84
CA THR A 634 -23.86 -22.83 41.74
C THR A 634 -25.34 -23.10 41.45
N LYS A 635 -26.18 -23.20 42.49
CA LYS A 635 -27.63 -23.37 42.37
C LYS A 635 -28.29 -22.15 41.72
N LYS A 636 -27.97 -20.94 42.18
CA LYS A 636 -28.44 -19.70 41.56
C LYS A 636 -27.97 -19.54 40.10
N THR A 637 -26.75 -19.97 39.80
CA THR A 637 -26.28 -20.00 38.42
C THR A 637 -27.06 -21.02 37.58
N ALA A 638 -27.33 -22.20 38.12
CA ALA A 638 -28.15 -23.21 37.44
C ALA A 638 -29.55 -22.70 37.13
N GLU A 639 -30.19 -21.95 38.05
CA GLU A 639 -31.48 -21.28 37.81
C GLU A 639 -31.44 -20.42 36.53
N GLN A 640 -30.40 -19.59 36.36
CA GLN A 640 -30.24 -18.74 35.19
C GLN A 640 -30.00 -19.52 33.90
N ILE A 641 -29.20 -20.59 33.96
CA ILE A 641 -28.91 -21.44 32.80
C ILE A 641 -30.19 -22.15 32.33
N TYR A 642 -30.96 -22.72 33.26
CA TYR A 642 -32.18 -23.43 32.91
C TYR A 642 -33.29 -22.48 32.45
N ASP A 643 -33.39 -21.28 33.01
CA ASP A 643 -34.31 -20.25 32.50
C ASP A 643 -34.03 -19.92 31.03
N GLU A 644 -32.75 -19.82 30.65
CA GLU A 644 -32.36 -19.63 29.26
C GLU A 644 -32.67 -20.84 28.37
N PHE A 645 -32.33 -22.06 28.82
CA PHE A 645 -32.63 -23.29 28.06
C PHE A 645 -34.12 -23.53 27.88
N PHE A 646 -34.93 -23.27 28.90
CA PHE A 646 -36.37 -23.41 28.81
C PHE A 646 -37.01 -22.31 27.96
N SER A 647 -36.45 -21.10 27.96
CA SER A 647 -36.88 -20.05 27.04
C SER A 647 -36.62 -20.44 25.58
N GLN A 648 -35.46 -21.04 25.28
CA GLN A 648 -35.18 -21.59 23.95
C GLN A 648 -36.13 -22.76 23.62
N GLY A 649 -36.35 -23.69 24.55
CA GLY A 649 -37.21 -24.85 24.32
C GLY A 649 -38.67 -24.46 24.03
N ASP A 650 -39.20 -23.44 24.72
CA ASP A 650 -40.53 -22.89 24.44
C ASP A 650 -40.60 -22.26 23.05
N LEU A 651 -39.53 -21.58 22.62
CA LEU A 651 -39.44 -21.02 21.28
C LEU A 651 -39.46 -22.14 20.23
N GLU A 652 -38.68 -23.21 20.43
CA GLU A 652 -38.69 -24.40 19.55
C GLU A 652 -40.09 -25.04 19.47
N LYS A 653 -40.78 -25.18 20.62
CA LYS A 653 -42.18 -25.66 20.67
C LYS A 653 -43.12 -24.76 19.87
N SER A 654 -42.99 -23.44 20.01
CA SER A 654 -43.83 -22.47 19.28
C SER A 654 -43.62 -22.53 17.75
N MET A 655 -42.42 -22.94 17.32
CA MET A 655 -42.08 -23.17 15.92
C MET A 655 -42.49 -24.58 15.42
N GLY A 656 -43.15 -25.38 16.26
CA GLY A 656 -43.62 -26.72 15.92
C GLY A 656 -42.57 -27.82 16.01
N THR A 657 -41.42 -27.56 16.67
CA THR A 657 -40.35 -28.54 16.88
C THR A 657 -40.36 -29.01 18.34
N ALA A 658 -40.19 -30.31 18.57
CA ALA A 658 -40.05 -30.83 19.93
C ALA A 658 -38.62 -30.58 20.46
N PRO A 659 -38.44 -29.83 21.56
CA PRO A 659 -37.14 -29.61 22.15
C PRO A 659 -36.58 -30.90 22.77
N ILE A 660 -35.27 -30.95 22.95
CA ILE A 660 -34.62 -32.01 23.71
C ILE A 660 -35.04 -31.95 25.19
N GLU A 661 -34.97 -33.07 25.89
CA GLU A 661 -35.42 -33.19 27.29
C GLU A 661 -34.81 -32.15 28.21
N MET A 662 -33.53 -31.82 28.02
CA MET A 662 -32.82 -30.80 28.80
C MET A 662 -33.41 -29.38 28.66
N MET A 663 -34.07 -29.09 27.54
CA MET A 663 -34.67 -27.78 27.23
C MET A 663 -36.20 -27.80 27.39
N ASP A 664 -36.77 -28.93 27.79
CA ASP A 664 -38.20 -29.05 28.00
C ASP A 664 -38.54 -28.87 29.48
N ARG A 665 -39.12 -27.72 29.83
CA ARG A 665 -39.53 -27.40 31.21
C ARG A 665 -40.49 -28.39 31.86
N GLU A 666 -41.19 -29.21 31.06
CA GLU A 666 -42.15 -30.20 31.57
C GLU A 666 -41.52 -31.58 31.80
N ARG A 667 -40.37 -31.86 31.17
CA ARG A 667 -39.73 -33.18 31.18
C ARG A 667 -38.36 -33.18 31.88
N ALA A 668 -37.70 -32.02 31.98
CA ALA A 668 -36.36 -31.92 32.55
C ALA A 668 -36.33 -32.28 34.04
N SER A 669 -35.41 -33.18 34.42
CA SER A 669 -34.99 -33.38 35.81
C SER A 669 -33.70 -32.61 36.07
N ILE A 670 -33.81 -31.41 36.66
CA ILE A 670 -32.66 -30.51 36.91
C ILE A 670 -31.55 -31.20 37.72
N PRO A 671 -31.83 -31.88 38.86
CA PRO A 671 -30.78 -32.54 39.63
C PRO A 671 -30.04 -33.62 38.83
N ASP A 672 -30.75 -34.45 38.06
CA ASP A 672 -30.12 -35.51 37.25
C ASP A 672 -29.24 -34.91 36.15
N LEU A 673 -29.73 -33.88 35.47
CA LEU A 673 -28.98 -33.17 34.43
C LEU A 673 -27.72 -32.50 35.00
N GLN A 674 -27.80 -31.87 36.18
CA GLN A 674 -26.64 -31.28 36.86
C GLN A 674 -25.62 -32.34 37.30
N VAL A 675 -26.07 -33.46 37.87
CA VAL A 675 -25.16 -34.56 38.25
C VAL A 675 -24.46 -35.13 37.02
N GLN A 676 -25.18 -35.35 35.92
CA GLN A 676 -24.59 -35.84 34.66
C GLN A 676 -23.59 -34.83 34.08
N PHE A 677 -23.95 -33.55 34.04
CA PHE A 677 -23.08 -32.48 33.56
C PHE A 677 -21.78 -32.39 34.37
N ILE A 678 -21.89 -32.39 35.70
CA ILE A 678 -20.72 -32.33 36.58
C ILE A 678 -19.86 -33.60 36.41
N THR A 679 -20.48 -34.77 36.34
CA THR A 679 -19.75 -36.06 36.26
C THR A 679 -19.03 -36.25 34.93
N ASN A 680 -19.68 -35.89 33.82
CA ASN A 680 -19.20 -36.22 32.48
C ASN A 680 -18.32 -35.14 31.86
N LEU A 681 -18.44 -33.89 32.30
CA LEU A 681 -17.73 -32.75 31.69
C LEU A 681 -16.89 -31.97 32.72
N VAL A 682 -17.52 -31.44 33.76
CA VAL A 682 -16.85 -30.52 34.71
C VAL A 682 -15.74 -31.24 35.48
N LEU A 683 -16.06 -32.38 36.10
CA LEU A 683 -15.11 -33.10 36.95
C LEU A 683 -13.89 -33.61 36.16
N PRO A 684 -14.02 -34.24 34.98
CA PRO A 684 -12.86 -34.59 34.16
C PRO A 684 -12.01 -33.39 33.77
N LEU A 685 -12.64 -32.26 33.39
CA LEU A 685 -11.93 -31.04 32.99
C LEU A 685 -11.08 -30.46 34.13
N PHE A 686 -11.67 -30.30 35.32
CA PHE A 686 -10.94 -29.77 36.47
C PHE A 686 -9.96 -30.78 37.08
N SER A 687 -10.20 -32.09 36.94
CA SER A 687 -9.23 -33.13 37.29
C SER A 687 -7.98 -33.05 36.42
N ASN A 688 -8.17 -32.87 35.11
CA ASN A 688 -7.07 -32.63 34.16
C ASN A 688 -6.29 -31.35 34.51
N LEU A 689 -6.99 -30.28 34.90
CA LEU A 689 -6.37 -29.05 35.37
C LEU A 689 -5.55 -29.29 36.65
N ALA A 690 -6.08 -30.04 37.63
CA ALA A 690 -5.38 -30.36 38.88
C ALA A 690 -4.16 -31.26 38.67
N ALA A 691 -4.19 -32.15 37.67
CA ALA A 691 -3.04 -32.95 37.28
C ALA A 691 -1.87 -32.09 36.77
N LEU A 692 -2.16 -31.01 36.04
CA LEU A 692 -1.12 -30.05 35.59
C LEU A 692 -0.73 -29.04 36.67
N PHE A 693 -1.70 -28.57 37.45
CA PHE A 693 -1.52 -27.54 38.46
C PHE A 693 -2.12 -28.04 39.79
N PRO A 694 -1.29 -28.61 40.69
CA PRO A 694 -1.78 -29.19 41.96
C PRO A 694 -2.58 -28.22 42.84
N ALA A 695 -2.33 -26.91 42.71
CA ALA A 695 -3.09 -25.87 43.40
C ALA A 695 -4.59 -25.84 43.00
N ALA A 696 -4.96 -26.41 41.86
CA ALA A 696 -6.35 -26.53 41.42
C ALA A 696 -7.13 -27.68 42.11
N GLN A 697 -6.48 -28.53 42.92
CA GLN A 697 -7.14 -29.63 43.61
C GLN A 697 -8.30 -29.16 44.50
N ILE A 698 -8.16 -27.98 45.13
CA ILE A 698 -9.20 -27.36 45.95
C ILE A 698 -10.50 -27.16 45.15
N LEU A 699 -10.40 -26.88 43.84
CA LEU A 699 -11.56 -26.70 42.96
C LEU A 699 -12.27 -28.03 42.72
N VAL A 700 -11.50 -29.10 42.52
CA VAL A 700 -12.01 -30.46 42.30
C VAL A 700 -12.79 -30.92 43.53
N ASP A 701 -12.26 -30.68 44.72
CA ASP A 701 -12.90 -31.06 45.98
C ASP A 701 -14.25 -30.35 46.16
N VAL A 702 -14.33 -29.05 45.80
CA VAL A 702 -15.59 -28.29 45.83
C VAL A 702 -16.58 -28.81 44.78
N ILE A 703 -16.12 -29.14 43.57
CA ILE A 703 -16.98 -29.72 42.53
C ILE A 703 -17.54 -31.07 42.98
N MET A 704 -16.71 -31.93 43.58
CA MET A 704 -17.15 -33.21 44.13
C MET A 704 -18.21 -33.02 45.22
N LYS A 705 -17.98 -32.06 46.14
CA LYS A 705 -18.96 -31.71 47.17
C LYS A 705 -20.28 -31.24 46.56
N ASN A 706 -20.24 -30.32 45.60
CA ASN A 706 -21.43 -29.84 44.90
C ASN A 706 -22.19 -30.97 44.19
N ARG A 707 -21.47 -31.94 43.60
CA ARG A 707 -22.08 -33.13 42.98
C ARG A 707 -22.88 -33.96 43.98
N GLU A 708 -22.32 -34.21 45.17
CA GLU A 708 -23.03 -34.98 46.19
C GLU A 708 -24.25 -34.22 46.73
N ILE A 709 -24.17 -32.89 46.85
CA ILE A 709 -25.34 -32.06 47.21
C ILE A 709 -26.43 -32.15 46.12
N TRP A 710 -26.09 -32.11 44.82
CA TRP A 710 -27.06 -32.33 43.74
C TRP A 710 -27.69 -33.73 43.76
N LYS A 711 -26.94 -34.77 44.13
CA LYS A 711 -27.50 -36.12 44.29
C LYS A 711 -28.50 -36.17 45.44
N MET A 712 -28.22 -35.51 46.56
CA MET A 712 -29.15 -35.44 47.68
C MET A 712 -30.40 -34.61 47.31
N ALA A 713 -30.22 -33.53 46.55
CA ALA A 713 -31.30 -32.71 46.04
C ALA A 713 -32.31 -33.55 45.24
N LYS A 714 -31.89 -34.59 44.52
CA LYS A 714 -32.77 -35.49 43.78
C LYS A 714 -33.90 -36.07 44.64
N ASN A 715 -33.57 -36.52 45.85
CA ASN A 715 -34.57 -37.11 46.77
C ASN A 715 -35.60 -36.07 47.19
N VAL A 716 -35.16 -34.84 47.47
CA VAL A 716 -36.03 -33.73 47.84
C VAL A 716 -36.92 -33.34 46.66
N PHE A 717 -36.35 -33.19 45.46
CA PHE A 717 -37.11 -32.89 44.24
C PHE A 717 -38.18 -33.94 43.94
N GLN A 718 -37.92 -35.22 44.23
CA GLN A 718 -38.92 -36.28 44.07
C GLN A 718 -40.10 -36.09 45.02
N THR A 719 -39.86 -35.75 46.29
CA THR A 719 -40.92 -35.44 47.26
C THR A 719 -41.76 -34.24 46.84
N TYR A 720 -41.13 -33.16 46.36
CA TYR A 720 -41.87 -31.99 45.84
C TYR A 720 -42.65 -32.32 44.56
N SER A 721 -42.10 -33.15 43.67
CA SER A 721 -42.80 -33.59 42.47
C SER A 721 -44.06 -34.42 42.80
N GLU A 722 -44.05 -35.20 43.88
CA GLU A 722 -45.22 -35.95 44.36
C GLU A 722 -46.34 -35.01 44.88
N THR A 723 -46.00 -33.80 45.33
CA THR A 723 -46.96 -32.77 45.74
C THR A 723 -47.53 -31.94 44.58
N GLY A 724 -47.07 -32.20 43.33
CA GLY A 724 -47.58 -31.56 42.12
C GLY A 724 -46.88 -30.27 41.70
N VAL A 725 -45.85 -29.83 42.42
CA VAL A 725 -44.99 -28.69 42.05
C VAL A 725 -44.02 -29.13 40.95
N LYS A 726 -43.82 -28.31 39.91
CA LYS A 726 -43.04 -28.70 38.74
C LYS A 726 -41.67 -28.01 38.69
N CYS A 727 -40.62 -28.81 38.50
CA CYS A 727 -39.26 -28.46 38.07
C CYS A 727 -38.71 -27.08 38.50
N MET A 728 -38.92 -26.00 37.74
CA MET A 728 -38.40 -24.67 38.07
C MET A 728 -39.01 -24.06 39.32
N ASP A 729 -40.31 -24.31 39.58
CA ASP A 729 -40.98 -23.78 40.77
C ASP A 729 -40.38 -24.41 42.05
N ILE A 730 -39.87 -25.63 41.96
CA ILE A 730 -39.13 -26.31 43.04
C ILE A 730 -37.78 -25.61 43.24
N LEU A 731 -37.04 -25.37 42.15
CA LEU A 731 -35.70 -24.77 42.23
C LEU A 731 -35.74 -23.33 42.80
N LEU A 732 -36.80 -22.58 42.50
CA LEU A 732 -37.02 -21.21 42.99
C LEU A 732 -37.56 -21.15 44.43
N ASP A 733 -37.89 -22.28 45.06
CA ASP A 733 -38.38 -22.29 46.44
C ASP A 733 -37.27 -21.80 47.40
N PRO A 734 -37.53 -20.74 48.19
CA PRO A 734 -36.55 -20.20 49.13
C PRO A 734 -36.16 -21.16 50.26
N ASN A 735 -37.01 -22.14 50.61
CA ASN A 735 -36.75 -23.10 51.69
C ASN A 735 -35.95 -24.33 51.22
N LEU A 736 -35.96 -24.61 49.92
CA LEU A 736 -35.28 -25.77 49.32
C LEU A 736 -33.77 -25.79 49.66
N GLU A 737 -33.13 -24.62 49.67
CA GLU A 737 -31.70 -24.52 49.97
C GLU A 737 -31.36 -25.01 51.37
N ASP A 738 -32.13 -24.58 52.37
CA ASP A 738 -31.87 -24.94 53.76
C ASP A 738 -32.29 -26.40 54.03
N GLU A 739 -33.34 -26.92 53.37
CA GLU A 739 -33.74 -28.33 53.47
C GLU A 739 -32.65 -29.28 52.94
N ILE A 740 -32.10 -29.00 51.76
CA ILE A 740 -31.05 -29.84 51.16
C ILE A 740 -29.76 -29.77 51.99
N LEU A 741 -29.34 -28.57 52.40
CA LEU A 741 -28.10 -28.39 53.16
C LEU A 741 -28.19 -28.99 54.56
N ASN A 742 -29.33 -28.88 55.23
CA ASN A 742 -29.54 -29.52 56.53
C ASN A 742 -29.54 -31.04 56.42
N GLY A 743 -30.19 -31.61 55.39
CA GLY A 743 -30.16 -33.04 55.12
C GLY A 743 -28.76 -33.56 54.82
N PHE A 744 -27.96 -32.81 54.05
CA PHE A 744 -26.58 -33.15 53.73
C PHE A 744 -25.67 -33.12 54.97
N ASN A 745 -25.76 -32.05 55.78
CA ASN A 745 -24.97 -31.93 57.02
C ASN A 745 -25.32 -33.01 58.05
N GLN A 746 -26.59 -33.45 58.11
CA GLN A 746 -26.99 -34.56 58.97
C GLN A 746 -26.39 -35.89 58.51
N GLN A 747 -26.34 -36.17 57.20
CA GLN A 747 -25.66 -37.37 56.67
C GLN A 747 -24.14 -37.34 56.87
N GLU A 748 -23.47 -36.20 56.69
CA GLU A 748 -22.03 -36.06 56.98
C GLU A 748 -21.74 -36.33 58.47
N ASN A 749 -22.57 -35.83 59.38
CA ASN A 749 -22.41 -36.07 60.82
C ASN A 749 -22.66 -37.54 61.21
N VAL A 750 -23.63 -38.23 60.59
CA VAL A 750 -23.87 -39.66 60.84
C VAL A 750 -22.69 -40.50 60.34
N HIS A 751 -22.13 -40.22 59.16
CA HIS A 751 -20.96 -40.93 58.65
C HIS A 751 -19.65 -40.61 59.39
N GLN A 752 -19.52 -39.45 60.02
CA GLN A 752 -18.37 -39.17 60.91
C GLN A 752 -18.48 -39.87 62.26
N VAL A 753 -19.69 -40.10 62.78
CA VAL A 753 -19.92 -40.88 64.00
C VAL A 753 -19.72 -42.38 63.76
N GLU A 754 -20.13 -42.91 62.60
CA GLU A 754 -19.92 -44.32 62.25
C GLU A 754 -18.45 -44.68 61.95
N ASN A 755 -17.63 -43.73 61.49
CA ASN A 755 -16.19 -43.93 61.25
C ASN A 755 -15.29 -43.54 62.45
N GLY A 756 -15.90 -43.09 63.56
CA GLY A 756 -15.18 -42.68 64.78
C GLY A 756 -15.12 -43.75 65.87
N ASP A 757 -15.75 -44.91 65.67
CA ASP A 757 -15.82 -46.06 66.59
C ASP A 757 -15.09 -47.31 66.06
N GLU A 758 -14.04 -47.15 65.23
CA GLU A 758 -13.04 -48.20 64.93
C GLU A 758 -11.63 -47.87 65.42
#